data_AF-J5K6Y8-F1
#
_entry.id   AF-J5K6Y8-F1
#
_cell.length_a   1.000
_cell.length_b   1.000
_cell.length_c   1.000
_cell.angle_alpha   90.00
_cell.angle_beta   90.00
_cell.angle_gamma   90.00
#
_symmetry.space_group_name_H-M   'P 1'
#
loop_
_entity.id
_entity.type
_entity.pdbx_description
1 polymer ?
#
loop_
_entity_poly.entity_id
_entity_poly.type
_entity_poly.pdbx_seq_one_letter_code
_entity_poly.pdbx_strand_id
1 'polypeptide(L)'
;MSLCGSGTQRRTTAEEEADGRQILQNILDKKYNDWPNEAGFVGLTEHHGPVKLRVHGTIPSYAAGALYRTGPGMGEIETAERGTHHVSHWFDGFAHTHRFDIAAADPDGDGATATVTYSSRRQGQEYIDKIRKKGWRAGITFAQRSDPCVGLFAKVASRFEKEVNNNVAVLRNVPGLDKDKVPTPAAGHSVVTTGNIAISTDKSVLQVLDEDTLEAVDNGTQAERFHPDLRGALSISHAQRDEATGDLFNVNLEFGRVPKYRFFRVNAASGTTDILATVAARDICAAYIHSFFLTENHVVLCVPSSHFAWFGAKIFWEGNVLDAIKPFHRAAATPPCQWVVVDRRRGRRRGVVARFATPAGFFFHSINAFEETVKDKEEQGATRTYLNLDYIHYETTAPLYAMYYDVILRRNGAADAFWRDRATAEAMRPRFVRRRFALPADSEPQISAAAAAAAATAPEVLSIPAPHIGELPTINPAFACKPYRYVYSVPSRGLSTAIGECLAKTDLVTRDALIWSGLKGHTPGEGIFVARPGAVDEDDGVLLSVVLDGEGKRSYLLCLDARTMTETGRAEADFAIAMGLHGLHAPAAFITLLLTEALSFQLHVKLVYNKSDKMKPVIAIPATLALIVFAAARRSLTPMGLVAATATAAAHAYHPWNMPFALLVAFFLAGTRVTKIKKDIKAKLTLSAAGASGAEGPRTHVQVFANSLVASIFSILHARQLRQRAAAYADPSAANPSGSMCYSYGGDLLVVGIIANYAAVAADTFSSELGILSSAQPRLITSLGLRRVPPGTNGGVTLLGLGAGLLGAVLMVTVGFVFLPACTEATAATLGGGAPWTLGERRTFLGFLVACGFAGTVLDSVLGALLQRSVKDVRSGKIVEGEGGTRTMVHATTAGDRKTHTDDKETVPLSPTKGFPSRVVESGLDLLDNNDVNFLMAVTISVGAMYLASWHWGIRVEDLIKP
;
A
#
# COMPACT_ATOMS: atom_id res chain seq x y z
N MET A 1 -44.13 -4.05 -2.99
CA MET A 1 -43.75 -2.68 -3.41
C MET A 1 -43.35 -2.73 -4.88
N SER A 2 -43.53 -1.65 -5.65
CA SER A 2 -43.16 -1.62 -7.07
C SER A 2 -41.64 -1.55 -7.22
N LEU A 3 -41.04 -2.40 -8.07
CA LEU A 3 -39.61 -2.43 -8.44
C LEU A 3 -39.03 -1.02 -8.74
N CYS A 4 -39.87 -0.11 -9.24
CA CYS A 4 -39.47 1.24 -9.63
C CYS A 4 -39.57 2.31 -8.52
N GLY A 5 -39.95 1.94 -7.28
CA GLY A 5 -39.94 2.87 -6.14
C GLY A 5 -38.55 3.35 -5.73
N SER A 6 -38.48 4.45 -4.97
CA SER A 6 -37.26 4.90 -4.30
C SER A 6 -37.06 4.20 -2.95
N GLY A 7 -35.84 4.23 -2.43
CA GLY A 7 -35.44 3.53 -1.22
C GLY A 7 -35.11 2.06 -1.46
N THR A 8 -35.10 1.28 -0.38
CA THR A 8 -34.69 -0.13 -0.40
C THR A 8 -35.87 -1.05 -0.52
N GLN A 9 -35.82 -1.96 -1.49
CA GLN A 9 -36.86 -2.93 -1.75
C GLN A 9 -36.30 -4.34 -1.72
N ARG A 10 -36.98 -5.23 -1.00
CA ARG A 10 -36.70 -6.66 -1.07
C ARG A 10 -37.40 -7.27 -2.29
N ARG A 11 -36.63 -8.03 -3.07
CA ARG A 11 -37.12 -8.88 -4.16
C ARG A 11 -36.74 -10.32 -3.85
N THR A 12 -37.69 -11.23 -4.01
CA THR A 12 -37.49 -12.66 -3.71
C THR A 12 -37.30 -13.48 -4.97
N THR A 13 -36.71 -14.68 -4.87
CA THR A 13 -36.51 -15.57 -6.03
C THR A 13 -37.77 -15.80 -6.86
N ALA A 14 -38.94 -15.84 -6.20
CA ALA A 14 -40.24 -16.03 -6.87
C ALA A 14 -40.61 -14.87 -7.82
N GLU A 15 -39.97 -13.71 -7.68
CA GLU A 15 -40.25 -12.50 -8.45
C GLU A 15 -39.27 -12.28 -9.61
N GLU A 16 -38.18 -13.06 -9.70
CA GLU A 16 -37.12 -12.90 -10.72
C GLU A 16 -37.67 -12.80 -12.15
N GLU A 17 -38.60 -13.69 -12.51
CA GLU A 17 -39.17 -13.72 -13.85
C GLU A 17 -40.07 -12.51 -14.13
N ALA A 18 -40.89 -12.13 -13.16
CA ALA A 18 -41.77 -10.98 -13.26
C ALA A 18 -40.97 -9.67 -13.36
N ASP A 19 -39.92 -9.53 -12.55
CA ASP A 19 -39.01 -8.38 -12.58
C ASP A 19 -38.25 -8.31 -13.92
N GLY A 20 -37.77 -9.45 -14.42
CA GLY A 20 -37.11 -9.53 -15.72
C GLY A 20 -38.01 -9.12 -16.88
N ARG A 21 -39.31 -9.46 -16.83
CA ARG A 21 -40.30 -8.99 -17.82
C ARG A 21 -40.56 -7.48 -17.67
N GLN A 22 -40.63 -6.97 -16.45
CA GLN A 22 -40.86 -5.56 -16.19
C GLN A 22 -39.74 -4.67 -16.74
N ILE A 23 -38.47 -5.08 -16.59
CA ILE A 23 -37.32 -4.36 -17.17
C ILE A 23 -37.44 -4.29 -18.68
N LEU A 24 -37.67 -5.45 -19.32
CA LEU A 24 -37.76 -5.52 -20.77
C LEU A 24 -38.90 -4.63 -21.27
N GLN A 25 -40.04 -4.64 -20.58
CA GLN A 25 -41.14 -3.75 -20.90
C GLN A 25 -40.76 -2.27 -20.72
N ASN A 26 -40.05 -1.90 -19.64
CA ASN A 26 -39.59 -0.52 -19.43
C ASN A 26 -38.67 -0.03 -20.58
N ILE A 27 -37.79 -0.89 -21.08
CA ILE A 27 -36.91 -0.59 -22.22
C ILE A 27 -37.72 -0.42 -23.50
N LEU A 28 -38.65 -1.34 -23.79
CA LEU A 28 -39.49 -1.29 -24.99
C LEU A 28 -40.46 -0.10 -24.98
N ASP A 29 -40.94 0.29 -23.80
CA ASP A 29 -41.74 1.50 -23.57
C ASP A 29 -40.89 2.78 -23.58
N LYS A 30 -39.57 2.66 -23.76
CA LYS A 30 -38.61 3.76 -23.79
C LYS A 30 -38.63 4.63 -22.53
N LYS A 31 -38.86 4.03 -21.35
CA LYS A 31 -38.87 4.77 -20.07
C LYS A 31 -37.53 5.46 -19.77
N TYR A 32 -36.45 5.01 -20.40
CA TYR A 32 -35.15 5.66 -20.39
C TYR A 32 -35.14 7.09 -20.96
N ASN A 33 -36.18 7.52 -21.68
CA ASN A 33 -36.25 8.86 -22.25
C ASN A 33 -36.34 9.98 -21.20
N ASP A 34 -36.85 9.65 -20.02
CA ASP A 34 -36.98 10.58 -18.91
C ASP A 34 -35.73 10.66 -18.03
N TRP A 35 -34.70 9.85 -18.30
CA TRP A 35 -33.55 9.75 -17.41
C TRP A 35 -32.41 10.72 -17.82
N PRO A 36 -31.95 11.59 -16.92
CA PRO A 36 -31.03 12.67 -17.21
C PRO A 36 -29.55 12.24 -17.17
N ASN A 37 -29.11 11.46 -18.16
CA ASN A 37 -27.73 10.96 -18.21
C ASN A 37 -26.66 12.05 -18.48
N GLU A 38 -27.03 13.14 -19.15
CA GLU A 38 -26.08 14.11 -19.73
C GLU A 38 -25.08 14.68 -18.71
N ALA A 39 -25.53 14.97 -17.49
CA ALA A 39 -24.70 15.53 -16.42
C ALA A 39 -23.50 14.63 -16.03
N GLY A 40 -23.59 13.33 -16.27
CA GLY A 40 -22.53 12.38 -15.95
C GLY A 40 -21.40 12.31 -16.98
N PHE A 41 -21.55 12.98 -18.14
CA PHE A 41 -20.65 12.82 -19.29
C PHE A 41 -20.25 14.14 -19.96
N VAL A 42 -21.05 15.20 -19.80
CA VAL A 42 -20.85 16.51 -20.46
C VAL A 42 -20.61 17.60 -19.41
N GLY A 43 -19.72 18.55 -19.70
CA GLY A 43 -19.47 19.71 -18.84
C GLY A 43 -18.76 19.38 -17.52
N LEU A 44 -18.06 18.24 -17.45
CA LEU A 44 -17.38 17.76 -16.25
C LEU A 44 -16.12 18.59 -15.93
N THR A 45 -16.04 19.10 -14.70
CA THR A 45 -14.95 19.95 -14.22
C THR A 45 -13.94 19.19 -13.37
N GLU A 46 -12.69 19.67 -13.41
CA GLU A 46 -11.63 19.19 -12.52
C GLU A 46 -11.57 20.09 -11.28
N HIS A 47 -11.38 19.48 -10.12
CA HIS A 47 -11.27 20.17 -8.83
C HIS A 47 -10.03 19.69 -8.09
N HIS A 48 -8.97 20.50 -8.04
CA HIS A 48 -7.71 20.11 -7.40
C HIS A 48 -7.80 19.95 -5.88
N GLY A 49 -8.92 20.36 -5.27
CA GLY A 49 -9.22 20.15 -3.86
C GLY A 49 -8.28 20.86 -2.88
N PRO A 50 -8.44 20.61 -1.56
CA PRO A 50 -9.55 19.86 -0.97
C PRO A 50 -10.84 20.71 -0.94
N VAL A 51 -11.92 20.20 -1.53
CA VAL A 51 -13.27 20.78 -1.45
C VAL A 51 -14.03 20.12 -0.30
N LYS A 52 -14.39 20.87 0.74
CA LYS A 52 -15.18 20.32 1.85
C LYS A 52 -16.63 20.06 1.39
N LEU A 53 -17.10 18.83 1.57
CA LEU A 53 -18.45 18.43 1.21
C LEU A 53 -19.41 18.57 2.40
N ARG A 54 -20.69 18.82 2.11
CA ARG A 54 -21.74 18.90 3.13
C ARG A 54 -22.22 17.50 3.48
N VAL A 55 -22.07 17.11 4.76
CA VAL A 55 -22.47 15.76 5.22
C VAL A 55 -23.87 15.80 5.82
N HIS A 56 -24.72 14.86 5.38
CA HIS A 56 -26.05 14.60 5.92
C HIS A 56 -26.11 13.17 6.46
N GLY A 57 -26.85 12.97 7.55
CA GLY A 57 -26.86 11.68 8.25
C GLY A 57 -25.51 11.37 8.90
N THR A 58 -25.15 10.09 8.98
CA THR A 58 -23.91 9.61 9.61
C THR A 58 -23.12 8.74 8.64
N ILE A 59 -21.90 9.16 8.32
CA ILE A 59 -20.87 8.27 7.75
C ILE A 59 -20.04 7.77 8.93
N PRO A 60 -19.97 6.45 9.18
CA PRO A 60 -19.34 5.93 10.39
C PRO A 60 -17.83 6.21 10.41
N SER A 61 -17.28 6.46 11.60
CA SER A 61 -15.86 6.78 11.79
C SER A 61 -14.91 5.69 11.32
N TYR A 62 -15.34 4.41 11.32
CA TYR A 62 -14.53 3.31 10.80
C TYR A 62 -14.43 3.30 9.26
N ALA A 63 -15.25 4.08 8.55
CA ALA A 63 -15.08 4.32 7.13
C ALA A 63 -13.96 5.34 6.82
N ALA A 64 -13.28 5.86 7.85
CA ALA A 64 -12.18 6.80 7.68
C ALA A 64 -11.07 6.22 6.78
N GLY A 65 -10.63 7.01 5.82
CA GLY A 65 -9.79 6.56 4.72
C GLY A 65 -9.91 7.47 3.50
N ALA A 66 -9.33 7.05 2.38
CA ALA A 66 -9.47 7.69 1.09
C ALA A 66 -10.18 6.75 0.12
N LEU A 67 -11.34 7.15 -0.40
CA LEU A 67 -12.01 6.47 -1.51
C LEU A 67 -11.50 7.05 -2.83
N TYR A 68 -10.85 6.21 -3.63
CA TYR A 68 -10.43 6.54 -4.99
C TYR A 68 -11.43 5.99 -5.99
N ARG A 69 -11.79 6.79 -6.98
CA ARG A 69 -12.60 6.40 -8.14
C ARG A 69 -11.89 6.88 -9.39
N THR A 70 -11.81 6.07 -10.43
CA THR A 70 -11.34 6.53 -11.74
C THR A 70 -12.37 6.22 -12.81
N GLY A 71 -12.27 6.92 -13.93
CA GLY A 71 -13.21 6.76 -15.01
C GLY A 71 -12.94 7.65 -16.21
N PRO A 72 -13.71 7.45 -17.29
CA PRO A 72 -13.75 8.38 -18.40
C PRO A 72 -14.46 9.68 -17.96
N GLY A 73 -13.75 10.80 -18.07
CA GLY A 73 -14.28 12.14 -17.87
C GLY A 73 -14.79 12.75 -19.18
N MET A 74 -14.37 13.99 -19.46
CA MET A 74 -14.83 14.82 -20.59
C MET A 74 -14.90 14.05 -21.92
N GLY A 75 -16.05 14.13 -22.61
CA GLY A 75 -16.29 13.48 -23.91
C GLY A 75 -16.16 14.39 -25.14
N GLU A 76 -15.89 15.68 -24.96
CA GLU A 76 -15.87 16.68 -26.04
C GLU A 76 -14.71 17.67 -25.86
N ILE A 77 -14.04 18.04 -26.96
CA ILE A 77 -12.90 18.95 -26.94
C ILE A 77 -13.08 20.02 -28.01
N GLU A 78 -13.13 21.28 -27.60
CA GLU A 78 -13.01 22.43 -28.51
C GLU A 78 -11.60 22.49 -29.11
N THR A 79 -11.50 22.59 -30.44
CA THR A 79 -10.24 22.58 -31.20
C THR A 79 -9.86 23.96 -31.71
N ALA A 80 -8.57 24.16 -32.02
CA ALA A 80 -8.04 25.45 -32.48
C ALA A 80 -8.67 25.98 -33.78
N GLU A 81 -9.20 25.11 -34.63
CA GLU A 81 -9.82 25.48 -35.92
C GLU A 81 -11.32 25.82 -35.82
N ARG A 82 -11.85 26.06 -34.62
CA ARG A 82 -13.29 26.33 -34.32
C ARG A 82 -14.23 25.15 -34.63
N GLY A 83 -13.78 23.91 -34.40
CA GLY A 83 -14.63 22.71 -34.39
C GLY A 83 -14.57 21.95 -33.07
N THR A 84 -15.54 21.06 -32.82
CA THR A 84 -15.59 20.21 -31.62
C THR A 84 -15.22 18.78 -31.96
N HIS A 85 -14.20 18.21 -31.30
CA HIS A 85 -13.89 16.80 -31.37
C HIS A 85 -14.75 16.02 -30.37
N HIS A 86 -15.56 15.08 -30.88
CA HIS A 86 -16.41 14.22 -30.04
C HIS A 86 -15.77 12.83 -29.85
N VAL A 87 -15.64 12.43 -28.59
CA VAL A 87 -15.34 11.04 -28.25
C VAL A 87 -16.55 10.19 -28.61
N SER A 88 -16.34 9.02 -29.23
CA SER A 88 -17.45 8.17 -29.69
C SER A 88 -17.98 7.24 -28.60
N HIS A 89 -17.08 6.71 -27.76
CA HIS A 89 -17.39 5.63 -26.83
C HIS A 89 -16.95 5.98 -25.42
N TRP A 90 -17.69 5.54 -24.41
CA TRP A 90 -17.42 5.90 -23.03
C TRP A 90 -16.03 5.47 -22.55
N PHE A 91 -15.58 4.25 -22.87
CA PHE A 91 -14.21 3.79 -22.56
C PHE A 91 -13.09 4.60 -23.23
N ASP A 92 -13.39 5.45 -24.20
CA ASP A 92 -12.42 6.38 -24.79
C ASP A 92 -12.37 7.74 -24.11
N GLY A 93 -13.31 8.07 -23.21
CA GLY A 93 -13.28 9.32 -22.47
C GLY A 93 -11.98 9.48 -21.67
N PHE A 94 -11.58 10.73 -21.41
CA PHE A 94 -10.24 10.98 -20.87
C PHE A 94 -10.14 10.63 -19.39
N ALA A 95 -9.05 9.99 -18.99
CA ALA A 95 -8.82 9.56 -17.61
C ALA A 95 -8.98 10.73 -16.62
N HIS A 96 -9.88 10.53 -15.66
CA HIS A 96 -10.17 11.46 -14.57
C HIS A 96 -10.35 10.65 -13.29
N THR A 97 -9.48 10.93 -12.32
CA THR A 97 -9.48 10.26 -11.01
C THR A 97 -10.01 11.20 -9.95
N HIS A 98 -10.83 10.67 -9.04
CA HIS A 98 -11.48 11.37 -7.95
C HIS A 98 -11.06 10.73 -6.61
N ARG A 99 -10.86 11.55 -5.58
CA ARG A 99 -10.51 11.14 -4.22
C ARG A 99 -11.49 11.78 -3.24
N PHE A 100 -12.04 10.97 -2.35
CA PHE A 100 -12.83 11.40 -1.20
C PHE A 100 -12.08 11.02 0.07
N ASP A 101 -11.56 12.00 0.78
CA ASP A 101 -10.97 11.80 2.10
C ASP A 101 -12.05 11.86 3.17
N ILE A 102 -12.22 10.74 3.87
CA ILE A 102 -13.16 10.57 4.97
C ILE A 102 -12.35 10.63 6.26
N ALA A 103 -12.50 11.71 7.01
CA ALA A 103 -11.92 11.88 8.33
C ALA A 103 -12.94 11.52 9.41
N ALA A 104 -12.50 10.80 10.45
CA ALA A 104 -13.34 10.51 11.61
C ALA A 104 -13.86 11.80 12.26
N ALA A 105 -15.04 11.73 12.89
CA ALA A 105 -15.62 12.85 13.61
C ALA A 105 -14.68 13.30 14.76
N ASP A 106 -14.57 14.61 14.96
CA ASP A 106 -13.86 15.19 16.10
C ASP A 106 -14.63 14.86 17.40
N PRO A 107 -13.99 14.21 18.40
CA PRO A 107 -14.66 13.88 19.66
C PRO A 107 -15.19 15.11 20.43
N ASP A 108 -14.63 16.30 20.20
CA ASP A 108 -14.92 17.52 20.96
C ASP A 108 -15.86 18.51 20.22
N GLY A 109 -16.36 18.15 19.03
CA GLY A 109 -17.25 19.00 18.22
C GLY A 109 -18.74 18.71 18.43
N ASP A 110 -19.57 19.75 18.47
CA ASP A 110 -21.04 19.65 18.46
C ASP A 110 -21.53 19.04 17.13
N GLY A 111 -21.60 17.71 17.07
CA GLY A 111 -22.13 16.94 15.94
C GLY A 111 -21.19 15.82 15.50
N ALA A 112 -21.48 14.59 15.91
CA ALA A 112 -20.70 13.37 15.66
C ALA A 112 -20.70 12.87 14.19
N THR A 113 -20.40 13.73 13.22
CA THR A 113 -20.38 13.40 11.78
C THR A 113 -18.98 13.45 11.21
N ALA A 114 -18.58 12.41 10.46
CA ALA A 114 -17.31 12.39 9.72
C ALA A 114 -17.20 13.63 8.80
N THR A 115 -15.98 14.14 8.63
CA THR A 115 -15.72 15.19 7.63
C THR A 115 -15.28 14.54 6.33
N VAL A 116 -15.84 15.00 5.20
CA VAL A 116 -15.47 14.51 3.86
C VAL A 116 -14.92 15.66 3.01
N THR A 117 -13.74 15.47 2.44
CA THR A 117 -13.17 16.39 1.44
C THR A 117 -12.96 15.69 0.11
N TYR A 118 -13.14 16.45 -0.98
CA TYR A 118 -13.05 15.97 -2.35
C TYR A 118 -11.89 16.62 -3.10
N SER A 119 -11.18 15.83 -3.90
CA SER A 119 -10.25 16.29 -4.91
C SER A 119 -10.33 15.41 -6.16
N SER A 120 -9.83 15.90 -7.28
CA SER A 120 -9.78 15.17 -8.54
C SER A 120 -8.67 15.70 -9.44
N ARG A 121 -8.19 14.83 -10.33
CA ARG A 121 -7.20 15.17 -11.35
C ARG A 121 -7.51 14.43 -12.65
N ARG A 122 -7.30 15.10 -13.78
CA ARG A 122 -7.49 14.62 -15.13
C ARG A 122 -6.16 14.19 -15.71
N GLN A 123 -5.84 12.91 -15.60
CA GLN A 123 -4.60 12.34 -16.12
C GLN A 123 -4.55 12.38 -17.66
N GLY A 124 -5.70 12.47 -18.34
CA GLY A 124 -5.77 12.62 -19.79
C GLY A 124 -5.51 14.05 -20.33
N GLN A 125 -5.11 15.01 -19.49
CA GLN A 125 -4.97 16.42 -19.89
C GLN A 125 -3.96 16.64 -21.03
N GLU A 126 -2.79 15.98 -20.99
CA GLU A 126 -1.79 16.09 -22.06
C GLU A 126 -2.36 15.60 -23.41
N TYR A 127 -3.13 14.51 -23.39
CA TYR A 127 -3.74 13.96 -24.59
C TYR A 127 -4.82 14.89 -25.15
N ILE A 128 -5.62 15.50 -24.27
CA ILE A 128 -6.59 16.53 -24.64
C ILE A 128 -5.90 17.72 -25.33
N ASP A 129 -4.79 18.21 -24.78
CA ASP A 129 -4.07 19.35 -25.34
C ASP A 129 -3.49 19.04 -26.73
N LYS A 130 -3.00 17.82 -26.94
CA LYS A 130 -2.59 17.33 -28.27
C LYS A 130 -3.77 17.33 -29.25
N ILE A 131 -4.93 16.82 -28.85
CA ILE A 131 -6.13 16.80 -29.70
C ILE A 131 -6.61 18.23 -30.00
N ARG A 132 -6.65 19.11 -29.01
CA ARG A 132 -7.01 20.52 -29.16
C ARG A 132 -6.14 21.23 -30.20
N LYS A 133 -4.84 20.94 -30.18
CA LYS A 133 -3.87 21.49 -31.15
C LYS A 133 -3.97 20.86 -32.53
N LYS A 134 -4.16 19.54 -32.60
CA LYS A 134 -4.14 18.76 -33.85
C LYS A 134 -5.49 18.76 -34.58
N GLY A 135 -6.58 18.99 -33.87
CA GLY A 135 -7.96 18.91 -34.35
C GLY A 135 -8.59 17.52 -34.28
N TRP A 136 -7.80 16.46 -34.07
CA TRP A 136 -8.27 15.07 -34.09
C TRP A 136 -7.46 14.15 -33.18
N ARG A 137 -8.04 12.98 -32.88
CA ARG A 137 -7.49 11.97 -31.96
C ARG A 137 -6.59 10.95 -32.65
N ALA A 138 -5.40 10.75 -32.09
CA ALA A 138 -4.39 9.82 -32.57
C ALA A 138 -4.16 8.63 -31.62
N GLY A 139 -3.50 7.57 -32.06
CA GLY A 139 -3.26 6.35 -31.30
C GLY A 139 -4.42 5.35 -31.38
N ILE A 140 -4.17 4.11 -30.92
CA ILE A 140 -5.19 3.05 -30.86
C ILE A 140 -6.11 3.29 -29.66
N THR A 141 -7.40 3.36 -29.94
CA THR A 141 -8.49 3.61 -29.00
C THR A 141 -9.27 2.34 -28.69
N PHE A 142 -10.23 2.41 -27.77
CA PHE A 142 -11.17 1.32 -27.56
C PHE A 142 -12.16 1.21 -28.71
N ALA A 143 -12.85 2.30 -29.08
CA ALA A 143 -13.93 2.31 -30.06
C ALA A 143 -14.17 3.69 -30.72
N GLN A 144 -13.16 4.57 -30.79
CA GLN A 144 -13.31 5.88 -31.44
C GLN A 144 -13.60 5.68 -32.94
N ARG A 145 -14.69 6.28 -33.42
CA ARG A 145 -15.02 6.26 -34.85
C ARG A 145 -14.01 7.11 -35.62
N SER A 146 -13.59 6.59 -36.77
CA SER A 146 -12.66 7.29 -37.67
C SER A 146 -13.28 8.57 -38.22
N ASP A 147 -12.51 9.66 -38.18
CA ASP A 147 -12.91 10.93 -38.80
C ASP A 147 -12.77 10.85 -40.33
N PRO A 148 -13.84 11.04 -41.13
CA PRO A 148 -13.78 10.98 -42.59
C PRO A 148 -12.92 12.10 -43.20
N CYS A 149 -12.75 13.23 -42.52
CA CYS A 149 -12.00 14.40 -42.98
C CYS A 149 -10.47 14.25 -42.83
N VAL A 150 -10.00 13.26 -42.07
CA VAL A 150 -8.56 12.96 -41.93
C VAL A 150 -8.08 12.08 -43.08
N GLY A 151 -7.05 12.55 -43.81
CA GLY A 151 -6.44 11.83 -44.92
C GLY A 151 -5.85 10.46 -44.53
N LEU A 152 -5.81 9.52 -45.47
CA LEU A 152 -5.40 8.12 -45.22
C LEU A 152 -3.98 8.00 -44.63
N PHE A 153 -3.02 8.79 -45.11
CA PHE A 153 -1.64 8.78 -44.60
C PHE A 153 -1.55 9.27 -43.15
N ALA A 154 -2.29 10.32 -42.80
CA ALA A 154 -2.36 10.82 -41.43
C ALA A 154 -2.98 9.77 -40.49
N LYS A 155 -4.06 9.10 -40.93
CA LYS A 155 -4.65 7.96 -40.20
C LYS A 155 -3.63 6.86 -39.93
N VAL A 156 -2.80 6.48 -40.91
CA VAL A 156 -1.74 5.47 -40.72
C VAL A 156 -0.68 5.95 -39.73
N ALA A 157 -0.18 7.18 -39.89
CA ALA A 157 0.83 7.75 -38.99
C ALA A 157 0.38 7.79 -37.52
N SER A 158 -0.88 8.16 -37.26
CA SER A 158 -1.39 8.26 -35.88
C SER A 158 -1.38 6.96 -35.08
N ARG A 159 -1.38 5.80 -35.73
CA ARG A 159 -1.38 4.50 -35.04
C ARG A 159 -0.07 4.22 -34.31
N PHE A 160 0.99 4.93 -34.67
CA PHE A 160 2.32 4.83 -34.05
C PHE A 160 2.51 5.83 -32.89
N GLU A 161 1.57 6.75 -32.67
CA GLU A 161 1.61 7.68 -31.54
C GLU A 161 1.27 6.92 -30.24
N LYS A 162 2.10 7.13 -29.22
CA LYS A 162 1.92 6.54 -27.89
C LYS A 162 1.16 7.53 -27.02
N GLU A 163 -0.13 7.25 -26.80
CA GLU A 163 -0.98 8.06 -25.92
C GLU A 163 -1.45 7.21 -24.73
N VAL A 164 -1.39 7.81 -23.54
CA VAL A 164 -1.79 7.19 -22.27
C VAL A 164 -3.17 7.71 -21.88
N ASN A 165 -4.11 6.80 -21.64
CA ASN A 165 -5.46 7.13 -21.21
C ASN A 165 -5.99 6.02 -20.29
N ASN A 166 -5.36 5.87 -19.12
CA ASN A 166 -5.69 4.82 -18.16
C ASN A 166 -6.89 5.25 -17.30
N ASN A 167 -8.10 4.94 -17.75
CA ASN A 167 -9.36 5.46 -17.22
C ASN A 167 -10.29 4.38 -16.64
N VAL A 168 -9.79 3.17 -16.36
CA VAL A 168 -10.63 2.00 -16.03
C VAL A 168 -10.57 1.66 -14.55
N ALA A 169 -9.37 1.35 -14.04
CA ALA A 169 -9.23 0.81 -12.69
C ALA A 169 -8.15 1.51 -11.88
N VAL A 170 -8.40 1.62 -10.57
CA VAL A 170 -7.43 2.04 -9.57
C VAL A 170 -6.84 0.79 -8.93
N LEU A 171 -5.51 0.73 -8.87
CA LEU A 171 -4.74 -0.31 -8.22
C LEU A 171 -3.98 0.30 -7.05
N ARG A 172 -4.12 -0.29 -5.87
CA ARG A 172 -3.37 0.12 -4.68
C ARG A 172 -2.22 -0.85 -4.40
N ASN A 173 -1.11 -0.35 -3.89
CA ASN A 173 0.06 -1.09 -3.39
C ASN A 173 0.61 -2.06 -4.42
N VAL A 174 0.74 -1.62 -5.67
CA VAL A 174 1.23 -2.46 -6.77
C VAL A 174 2.69 -2.83 -6.46
N PRO A 175 3.00 -4.11 -6.19
CA PRO A 175 4.34 -4.50 -5.80
C PRO A 175 5.35 -4.21 -6.91
N GLY A 176 6.60 -3.94 -6.54
CA GLY A 176 7.69 -3.72 -7.49
C GLY A 176 7.71 -2.35 -8.17
N LEU A 177 6.70 -1.48 -7.95
CA LEU A 177 6.69 -0.09 -8.47
C LEU A 177 7.29 0.94 -7.50
N ASP A 178 7.55 0.58 -6.24
CA ASP A 178 8.08 1.49 -5.21
C ASP A 178 9.61 1.68 -5.22
N LYS A 179 10.30 1.31 -6.32
CA LYS A 179 11.77 1.30 -6.35
C LYS A 179 12.41 2.69 -6.16
N ASP A 180 11.63 3.76 -6.41
CA ASP A 180 12.14 5.14 -6.45
C ASP A 180 11.30 6.15 -5.63
N LYS A 181 10.28 5.74 -4.86
CA LYS A 181 9.43 6.67 -4.08
C LYS A 181 9.79 6.75 -2.60
N VAL A 182 10.11 7.98 -2.18
CA VAL A 182 10.09 8.42 -0.78
C VAL A 182 8.64 8.81 -0.43
N PRO A 183 8.07 8.38 0.71
CA PRO A 183 6.78 8.88 1.15
C PRO A 183 6.80 10.40 1.32
N THR A 184 5.90 11.10 0.62
CA THR A 184 5.69 12.54 0.78
C THR A 184 4.94 12.76 2.10
N PRO A 185 5.38 13.68 2.99
CA PRO A 185 4.56 14.10 4.12
C PRO A 185 3.34 14.83 3.59
N ALA A 186 2.14 14.41 4.04
CA ALA A 186 0.90 15.13 3.82
C ALA A 186 1.05 16.61 4.19
N ALA A 187 0.74 17.50 3.24
CA ALA A 187 0.55 18.92 3.52
C ALA A 187 -0.92 19.16 3.87
N GLY A 188 -1.22 19.40 5.14
CA GLY A 188 -2.58 19.73 5.61
C GLY A 188 -3.44 18.51 5.94
N HIS A 189 -4.75 18.73 6.09
CA HIS A 189 -5.76 17.79 6.60
C HIS A 189 -6.00 16.49 5.77
N SER A 190 -5.05 16.05 4.93
CA SER A 190 -5.21 14.83 4.11
C SER A 190 -5.01 13.55 4.92
N VAL A 191 -5.80 12.53 4.60
CA VAL A 191 -5.68 11.18 5.18
C VAL A 191 -4.42 10.53 4.60
N VAL A 192 -3.49 10.11 5.46
CA VAL A 192 -2.30 9.36 5.02
C VAL A 192 -2.73 7.95 4.61
N THR A 193 -2.48 7.56 3.37
CA THR A 193 -2.60 6.19 2.88
C THR A 193 -1.22 5.53 2.85
N THR A 194 -1.14 4.21 3.04
CA THR A 194 0.13 3.48 2.92
C THR A 194 0.24 2.86 1.53
N GLY A 195 1.25 3.29 0.76
CA GLY A 195 1.79 2.60 -0.41
C GLY A 195 1.83 3.45 -1.70
N ASN A 196 1.51 2.83 -2.83
CA ASN A 196 1.36 3.52 -4.12
C ASN A 196 -0.06 3.36 -4.65
N ILE A 197 -0.53 4.35 -5.40
CA ILE A 197 -1.76 4.28 -6.20
C ILE A 197 -1.35 4.31 -7.67
N ALA A 198 -1.90 3.39 -8.46
CA ALA A 198 -1.73 3.37 -9.90
C ALA A 198 -3.11 3.28 -10.57
N ILE A 199 -3.21 3.77 -11.81
CA ILE A 199 -4.38 3.59 -12.66
C ILE A 199 -4.02 2.81 -13.90
N SER A 200 -4.97 1.99 -14.36
CA SER A 200 -4.80 1.05 -15.46
C SER A 200 -5.99 1.08 -16.43
N THR A 201 -5.80 0.42 -17.56
CA THR A 201 -6.82 0.03 -18.54
C THR A 201 -6.45 -1.37 -19.05
N ASP A 202 -7.16 -1.92 -20.03
CA ASP A 202 -6.86 -3.25 -20.62
C ASP A 202 -5.60 -3.24 -21.53
N LYS A 203 -4.75 -2.21 -21.37
CA LYS A 203 -3.41 -2.10 -21.97
C LYS A 203 -2.35 -2.49 -20.95
N SER A 204 -1.18 -2.92 -21.40
CA SER A 204 -0.07 -3.27 -20.52
C SER A 204 0.65 -2.06 -19.87
N VAL A 205 0.13 -0.84 -20.06
CA VAL A 205 0.70 0.40 -19.49
C VAL A 205 0.03 0.70 -18.14
N LEU A 206 0.85 0.97 -17.12
CA LEU A 206 0.41 1.46 -15.82
C LEU A 206 0.86 2.91 -15.62
N GLN A 207 0.05 3.67 -14.89
CA GLN A 207 0.34 5.05 -14.53
C GLN A 207 0.25 5.18 -13.01
N VAL A 208 1.37 5.44 -12.34
CA VAL A 208 1.43 5.66 -10.90
C VAL A 208 1.08 7.13 -10.62
N LEU A 209 0.27 7.35 -9.59
CA LEU A 209 -0.15 8.66 -9.14
C LEU A 209 0.60 9.07 -7.87
N ASP A 210 0.78 10.36 -7.67
CA ASP A 210 0.98 10.94 -6.35
C ASP A 210 -0.33 10.81 -5.56
N GLU A 211 -0.26 10.33 -4.32
CA GLU A 211 -1.48 10.03 -3.56
C GLU A 211 -2.25 11.30 -3.20
N ASP A 212 -1.54 12.40 -2.91
CA ASP A 212 -2.11 13.68 -2.47
C ASP A 212 -2.60 14.53 -3.64
N THR A 213 -1.79 14.70 -4.67
CA THR A 213 -2.13 15.58 -5.80
C THR A 213 -2.87 14.87 -6.93
N LEU A 214 -2.87 13.52 -6.92
CA LEU A 214 -3.34 12.66 -8.01
C LEU A 214 -2.61 12.89 -9.35
N GLU A 215 -1.48 13.60 -9.33
CA GLU A 215 -0.64 13.81 -10.51
C GLU A 215 0.04 12.51 -10.92
N ALA A 216 0.13 12.27 -12.22
CA ALA A 216 0.91 11.15 -12.73
C ALA A 216 2.40 11.39 -12.47
N VAL A 217 3.01 10.50 -11.70
CA VAL A 217 4.44 10.57 -11.35
C VAL A 217 5.30 9.63 -12.18
N ASP A 218 4.69 8.58 -12.73
CA ASP A 218 5.41 7.52 -13.42
C ASP A 218 4.47 6.79 -14.39
N ASN A 219 4.94 6.54 -15.60
CA ASN A 219 4.24 5.78 -16.62
C ASN A 219 5.16 4.67 -17.14
N GLY A 220 4.66 3.45 -17.31
CA GLY A 220 5.48 2.36 -17.84
C GLY A 220 4.70 1.12 -18.22
N THR A 221 5.24 0.39 -19.18
CA THR A 221 4.71 -0.92 -19.57
C THR A 221 5.07 -1.99 -18.54
N GLN A 222 4.29 -3.07 -18.51
CA GLN A 222 4.61 -4.26 -17.72
C GLN A 222 5.99 -4.85 -18.07
N ALA A 223 6.44 -4.72 -19.34
CA ALA A 223 7.77 -5.14 -19.75
C ALA A 223 8.90 -4.34 -19.07
N GLU A 224 8.73 -3.02 -19.00
CA GLU A 224 9.70 -2.09 -18.41
C GLU A 224 9.73 -2.19 -16.88
N ARG A 225 8.56 -2.40 -16.24
CA ARG A 225 8.42 -2.32 -14.79
C ARG A 225 8.52 -3.66 -14.07
N PHE A 226 8.04 -4.73 -14.69
CA PHE A 226 7.89 -6.03 -14.03
C PHE A 226 8.81 -7.10 -14.60
N HIS A 227 8.71 -7.40 -15.90
CA HIS A 227 9.48 -8.49 -16.50
C HIS A 227 9.58 -8.34 -18.02
N PRO A 228 10.76 -8.48 -18.65
CA PRO A 228 10.98 -8.19 -20.07
C PRO A 228 10.21 -9.09 -21.05
N ASP A 229 9.66 -10.22 -20.59
CA ASP A 229 8.79 -11.09 -21.39
C ASP A 229 7.33 -10.61 -21.47
N LEU A 230 6.91 -9.65 -20.65
CA LEU A 230 5.56 -9.10 -20.64
C LEU A 230 5.36 -8.05 -21.76
N ARG A 231 5.73 -8.42 -22.99
CA ARG A 231 5.75 -7.54 -24.17
C ARG A 231 4.40 -7.39 -24.86
N GLY A 232 3.37 -8.05 -24.37
CA GLY A 232 2.02 -7.96 -24.90
C GLY A 232 1.46 -6.54 -24.83
N ALA A 233 0.71 -6.17 -25.87
CA ALA A 233 0.08 -4.85 -25.95
C ALA A 233 -1.11 -4.72 -24.99
N LEU A 234 -1.82 -5.82 -24.74
CA LEU A 234 -2.97 -5.88 -23.85
C LEU A 234 -2.64 -6.63 -22.56
N SER A 235 -3.31 -6.23 -21.49
CA SER A 235 -3.36 -6.92 -20.20
C SER A 235 -4.71 -6.67 -19.57
N ILE A 236 -4.96 -7.20 -18.37
CA ILE A 236 -6.27 -7.14 -17.74
C ILE A 236 -6.25 -6.03 -16.69
N SER A 237 -7.20 -5.09 -16.77
CA SER A 237 -7.29 -3.97 -15.83
C SER A 237 -7.59 -4.41 -14.39
N HIS A 238 -8.40 -5.46 -14.24
CA HIS A 238 -8.72 -6.13 -12.97
C HIS A 238 -7.63 -7.10 -12.52
N ALA A 239 -6.44 -6.57 -12.23
CA ALA A 239 -5.36 -7.34 -11.60
C ALA A 239 -5.82 -7.86 -10.22
N GLN A 240 -5.61 -9.15 -9.96
CA GLN A 240 -6.08 -9.80 -8.74
C GLN A 240 -4.98 -9.80 -7.67
N ARG A 241 -5.34 -9.57 -6.41
CA ARG A 241 -4.41 -9.59 -5.27
C ARG A 241 -4.73 -10.77 -4.37
N ASP A 242 -3.67 -11.40 -3.87
CA ASP A 242 -3.80 -12.33 -2.75
C ASP A 242 -3.74 -11.57 -1.43
N GLU A 243 -4.84 -11.55 -0.69
CA GLU A 243 -4.93 -10.89 0.61
C GLU A 243 -3.94 -11.45 1.64
N ALA A 244 -3.58 -12.74 1.57
CA ALA A 244 -2.69 -13.36 2.54
C ALA A 244 -1.22 -13.00 2.31
N THR A 245 -0.79 -12.88 1.06
CA THR A 245 0.62 -12.65 0.70
C THR A 245 0.91 -11.24 0.22
N GLY A 246 -0.13 -10.49 -0.18
CA GLY A 246 -0.03 -9.23 -0.91
C GLY A 246 0.42 -9.37 -2.35
N ASP A 247 0.64 -10.58 -2.87
CA ASP A 247 1.11 -10.79 -4.25
C ASP A 247 0.07 -10.34 -5.26
N LEU A 248 0.53 -9.74 -6.36
CA LEU A 248 -0.34 -9.33 -7.47
C LEU A 248 -0.25 -10.34 -8.61
N PHE A 249 -1.39 -10.70 -9.19
CA PHE A 249 -1.50 -11.60 -10.33
C PHE A 249 -2.14 -10.88 -11.51
N ASN A 250 -1.69 -11.20 -12.73
CA ASN A 250 -2.31 -10.71 -13.96
C ASN A 250 -1.89 -11.59 -15.16
N VAL A 251 -2.48 -11.32 -16.32
CA VAL A 251 -2.20 -11.98 -17.60
C VAL A 251 -1.84 -10.93 -18.65
N ASN A 252 -0.77 -11.16 -19.39
CA ASN A 252 -0.31 -10.32 -20.50
C ASN A 252 -0.54 -11.05 -21.84
N LEU A 253 -1.16 -10.36 -22.81
CA LEU A 253 -1.51 -10.90 -24.12
C LEU A 253 -0.61 -10.31 -25.22
N GLU A 254 0.21 -11.18 -25.82
CA GLU A 254 0.98 -10.88 -27.03
C GLU A 254 0.26 -11.44 -28.26
N PHE A 255 -0.03 -10.55 -29.22
CA PHE A 255 -0.62 -10.92 -30.50
C PHE A 255 0.37 -11.65 -31.40
N GLY A 256 -0.17 -12.50 -32.26
CA GLY A 256 0.58 -13.27 -33.25
C GLY A 256 -0.32 -14.32 -33.87
N ARG A 257 0.15 -15.00 -34.92
CA ARG A 257 -0.59 -16.12 -35.55
C ARG A 257 -1.04 -17.18 -34.54
N VAL A 258 -0.25 -17.35 -33.48
CA VAL A 258 -0.64 -18.02 -32.24
C VAL A 258 -0.44 -17.00 -31.12
N PRO A 259 -1.51 -16.55 -30.44
CA PRO A 259 -1.38 -15.59 -29.35
C PRO A 259 -0.67 -16.23 -28.16
N LYS A 260 0.02 -15.42 -27.36
CA LYS A 260 0.65 -15.87 -26.12
C LYS A 260 -0.01 -15.19 -24.93
N TYR A 261 -0.59 -15.98 -24.05
CA TYR A 261 -1.06 -15.53 -22.74
C TYR A 261 -0.01 -15.86 -21.69
N ARG A 262 0.58 -14.84 -21.07
CA ARG A 262 1.57 -14.99 -19.99
C ARG A 262 0.93 -14.68 -18.65
N PHE A 263 0.80 -15.71 -17.83
CA PHE A 263 0.33 -15.61 -16.46
C PHE A 263 1.52 -15.22 -15.60
N PHE A 264 1.41 -14.13 -14.84
CA PHE A 264 2.51 -13.66 -14.02
C PHE A 264 2.06 -13.27 -12.62
N ARG A 265 3.03 -13.32 -11.71
CA ARG A 265 2.92 -12.90 -10.32
C ARG A 265 3.98 -11.85 -10.03
N VAL A 266 3.59 -10.72 -9.46
CA VAL A 266 4.52 -9.76 -8.85
C VAL A 266 4.51 -10.00 -7.34
N ASN A 267 5.66 -10.39 -6.81
CA ASN A 267 5.83 -10.77 -5.42
C ASN A 267 5.80 -9.52 -4.52
N ALA A 268 4.92 -9.50 -3.53
CA ALA A 268 4.78 -8.38 -2.60
C ALA A 268 6.03 -8.14 -1.75
N ALA A 269 6.68 -9.22 -1.31
CA ALA A 269 7.80 -9.16 -0.38
C ALA A 269 9.13 -8.76 -1.05
N SER A 270 9.38 -9.22 -2.28
CA SER A 270 10.63 -8.95 -3.01
C SER A 270 10.49 -7.90 -4.12
N GLY A 271 9.27 -7.61 -4.58
CA GLY A 271 9.02 -6.78 -5.76
C GLY A 271 9.47 -7.44 -7.08
N THR A 272 9.79 -8.73 -7.08
CA THR A 272 10.21 -9.48 -8.28
C THR A 272 9.01 -10.11 -8.99
N THR A 273 9.15 -10.34 -10.29
CA THR A 273 8.07 -10.90 -11.11
C THR A 273 8.41 -12.31 -11.58
N ASP A 274 7.49 -13.25 -11.40
CA ASP A 274 7.56 -14.61 -11.89
C ASP A 274 6.56 -14.83 -13.04
N ILE A 275 7.00 -15.46 -14.13
CA ILE A 275 6.08 -16.01 -15.15
C ILE A 275 5.65 -17.41 -14.69
N LEU A 276 4.37 -17.56 -14.35
CA LEU A 276 3.79 -18.82 -13.85
C LEU A 276 3.56 -19.83 -14.98
N ALA A 277 3.06 -19.34 -16.11
CA ALA A 277 2.83 -20.12 -17.32
C ALA A 277 2.80 -19.22 -18.56
N THR A 278 3.19 -19.76 -19.71
CA THR A 278 2.94 -19.16 -21.02
C THR A 278 2.11 -20.13 -21.84
N VAL A 279 0.91 -19.69 -22.25
CA VAL A 279 0.00 -20.48 -23.08
C VAL A 279 0.01 -19.94 -24.50
N ALA A 280 0.46 -20.77 -25.43
CA ALA A 280 0.55 -20.48 -26.85
C ALA A 280 0.00 -21.67 -27.66
N ALA A 281 -1.32 -21.76 -27.76
CA ALA A 281 -2.01 -22.89 -28.38
C ALA A 281 -2.90 -22.40 -29.53
N ARG A 282 -2.96 -23.16 -30.64
CA ARG A 282 -3.67 -22.75 -31.87
C ARG A 282 -5.19 -22.68 -31.70
N ASP A 283 -5.72 -23.45 -30.77
CA ASP A 283 -7.13 -23.53 -30.38
C ASP A 283 -7.56 -22.43 -29.42
N ILE A 284 -6.62 -21.64 -28.86
CA ILE A 284 -6.91 -20.48 -28.02
C ILE A 284 -6.72 -19.20 -28.84
N CYS A 285 -7.83 -18.52 -29.10
CA CYS A 285 -7.81 -17.26 -29.86
C CYS A 285 -7.40 -16.06 -28.98
N ALA A 286 -6.92 -14.99 -29.62
CA ALA A 286 -6.81 -13.69 -28.97
C ALA A 286 -8.22 -13.13 -28.80
N ALA A 287 -8.58 -12.69 -27.59
CA ALA A 287 -9.92 -12.19 -27.27
C ALA A 287 -9.84 -10.90 -26.44
N TYR A 288 -10.94 -10.13 -26.44
CA TYR A 288 -11.10 -9.05 -25.49
C TYR A 288 -11.46 -9.63 -24.11
N ILE A 289 -10.59 -9.41 -23.12
CA ILE A 289 -10.70 -9.94 -21.75
C ILE A 289 -10.51 -8.79 -20.77
N HIS A 290 -11.47 -8.62 -19.87
CA HIS A 290 -11.50 -7.52 -18.92
C HIS A 290 -11.22 -7.92 -17.46
N SER A 291 -11.45 -9.19 -17.10
CA SER A 291 -11.13 -9.74 -15.78
C SER A 291 -10.80 -11.24 -15.85
N PHE A 292 -10.30 -11.79 -14.74
CA PHE A 292 -9.97 -13.21 -14.59
C PHE A 292 -10.19 -13.65 -13.13
N PHE A 293 -10.00 -14.92 -12.84
CA PHE A 293 -10.33 -15.50 -11.54
C PHE A 293 -9.07 -15.90 -10.78
N LEU A 294 -9.13 -15.72 -9.46
CA LEU A 294 -8.11 -16.15 -8.52
C LEU A 294 -8.77 -17.04 -7.47
N THR A 295 -8.21 -18.23 -7.26
CA THR A 295 -8.56 -19.10 -6.12
C THR A 295 -7.37 -19.18 -5.17
N GLU A 296 -7.51 -19.90 -4.06
CA GLU A 296 -6.41 -20.15 -3.12
C GLU A 296 -5.15 -20.67 -3.83
N ASN A 297 -5.29 -21.65 -4.73
CA ASN A 297 -4.15 -22.34 -5.35
C ASN A 297 -4.01 -22.12 -6.86
N HIS A 298 -4.97 -21.45 -7.53
CA HIS A 298 -4.99 -21.34 -8.98
C HIS A 298 -5.26 -19.90 -9.49
N VAL A 299 -4.67 -19.59 -10.64
CA VAL A 299 -5.10 -18.49 -11.52
C VAL A 299 -5.89 -19.11 -12.65
N VAL A 300 -7.13 -18.65 -12.88
CA VAL A 300 -7.99 -19.19 -13.94
C VAL A 300 -8.37 -18.08 -14.92
N LEU A 301 -8.11 -18.32 -16.20
CA LEU A 301 -8.47 -17.42 -17.29
C LEU A 301 -9.55 -18.04 -18.15
N CYS A 302 -10.67 -17.34 -18.33
CA CYS A 302 -11.59 -17.59 -19.41
C CYS A 302 -11.19 -16.73 -20.61
N VAL A 303 -11.02 -17.34 -21.76
CA VAL A 303 -10.95 -16.68 -23.07
C VAL A 303 -12.37 -16.71 -23.65
N PRO A 304 -13.13 -15.59 -23.55
CA PRO A 304 -14.51 -15.51 -24.01
C PRO A 304 -14.59 -15.48 -25.54
N SER A 305 -15.80 -15.60 -26.07
CA SER A 305 -16.05 -15.65 -27.52
C SER A 305 -15.85 -14.32 -28.26
N SER A 306 -15.44 -13.25 -27.58
CA SER A 306 -15.08 -11.92 -28.13
C SER A 306 -13.71 -11.93 -28.84
N HIS A 307 -13.55 -12.87 -29.77
CA HIS A 307 -12.29 -13.10 -30.47
C HIS A 307 -11.93 -11.97 -31.45
N PHE A 308 -10.66 -11.55 -31.47
CA PHE A 308 -10.17 -10.59 -32.44
C PHE A 308 -10.02 -11.22 -33.84
N ALA A 309 -10.37 -10.47 -34.87
CA ALA A 309 -10.13 -10.83 -36.26
C ALA A 309 -8.65 -10.67 -36.65
N TRP A 310 -8.24 -11.41 -37.67
CA TRP A 310 -6.88 -11.39 -38.22
C TRP A 310 -5.77 -11.54 -37.17
N PHE A 311 -6.00 -12.37 -36.15
CA PHE A 311 -5.04 -12.62 -35.07
C PHE A 311 -4.61 -11.34 -34.32
N GLY A 312 -5.49 -10.34 -34.25
CA GLY A 312 -5.24 -9.03 -33.63
C GLY A 312 -4.79 -7.94 -34.61
N ALA A 313 -4.38 -8.28 -35.83
CA ALA A 313 -3.96 -7.29 -36.83
C ALA A 313 -5.11 -6.33 -37.23
N LYS A 314 -6.37 -6.77 -37.11
CA LYS A 314 -7.54 -5.92 -37.37
C LYS A 314 -7.61 -4.71 -36.42
N ILE A 315 -7.06 -4.78 -35.20
CA ILE A 315 -6.99 -3.62 -34.28
C ILE A 315 -6.15 -2.50 -34.90
N PHE A 316 -5.00 -2.85 -35.48
CA PHE A 316 -4.17 -1.88 -36.20
C PHE A 316 -4.89 -1.37 -37.45
N TRP A 317 -5.62 -2.23 -38.17
CA TRP A 317 -6.39 -1.81 -39.35
C TRP A 317 -7.50 -0.81 -39.02
N GLU A 318 -8.38 -1.12 -38.06
CA GLU A 318 -9.50 -0.25 -37.68
C GLU A 318 -9.06 0.95 -36.83
N GLY A 319 -7.91 0.86 -36.17
CA GLY A 319 -7.44 1.88 -35.22
C GLY A 319 -8.16 1.85 -33.86
N ASN A 320 -9.04 0.87 -33.65
CA ASN A 320 -9.73 0.65 -32.39
C ASN A 320 -9.93 -0.85 -32.09
N VAL A 321 -10.19 -1.18 -30.82
CA VAL A 321 -10.31 -2.56 -30.32
C VAL A 321 -11.67 -3.17 -30.65
N LEU A 322 -12.76 -2.41 -30.50
CA LEU A 322 -14.13 -2.93 -30.61
C LEU A 322 -14.46 -3.39 -32.05
N ASP A 323 -14.12 -2.59 -33.06
CA ASP A 323 -14.36 -2.95 -34.46
C ASP A 323 -13.48 -4.13 -34.92
N ALA A 324 -12.42 -4.45 -34.16
CA ALA A 324 -11.57 -5.60 -34.43
C ALA A 324 -12.15 -6.93 -33.91
N ILE A 325 -13.16 -6.89 -33.04
CA ILE A 325 -13.83 -8.10 -32.52
C ILE A 325 -14.68 -8.74 -33.64
N LYS A 326 -14.64 -10.06 -33.74
CA LYS A 326 -15.47 -10.81 -34.70
C LYS A 326 -16.95 -10.70 -34.31
N PRO A 327 -17.88 -10.69 -35.28
CA PRO A 327 -19.30 -10.75 -34.99
C PRO A 327 -19.63 -11.94 -34.08
N PHE A 328 -20.32 -11.66 -32.97
CA PHE A 328 -20.75 -12.65 -32.00
C PHE A 328 -22.28 -12.70 -32.00
N HIS A 329 -22.82 -13.69 -32.69
CA HIS A 329 -24.26 -13.98 -32.71
C HIS A 329 -24.57 -15.22 -31.87
N ARG A 330 -25.79 -15.34 -31.34
CA ARG A 330 -26.27 -16.51 -30.55
C ARG A 330 -26.27 -17.85 -31.31
N ALA A 331 -25.87 -17.88 -32.57
CA ALA A 331 -25.89 -19.09 -33.41
C ALA A 331 -24.84 -20.13 -32.98
N ALA A 332 -25.12 -21.41 -33.24
CA ALA A 332 -24.25 -22.57 -32.96
C ALA A 332 -22.86 -22.51 -33.63
N ALA A 333 -22.60 -21.53 -34.49
CA ALA A 333 -21.32 -21.31 -35.17
C ALA A 333 -20.29 -20.52 -34.33
N THR A 334 -20.68 -19.92 -33.20
CA THR A 334 -19.75 -19.15 -32.35
C THR A 334 -18.87 -20.11 -31.54
N PRO A 335 -17.53 -19.95 -31.56
CA PRO A 335 -16.64 -20.79 -30.76
C PRO A 335 -16.93 -20.70 -29.24
N PRO A 336 -16.85 -21.83 -28.52
CA PRO A 336 -17.06 -21.86 -27.06
C PRO A 336 -15.97 -21.09 -26.32
N CYS A 337 -16.29 -20.62 -25.10
CA CYS A 337 -15.29 -20.05 -24.20
C CYS A 337 -14.26 -21.12 -23.82
N GLN A 338 -12.98 -20.74 -23.84
CA GLN A 338 -11.85 -21.62 -23.50
C GLN A 338 -11.27 -21.23 -22.16
N TRP A 339 -11.12 -22.19 -21.25
CA TRP A 339 -10.64 -21.94 -19.89
C TRP A 339 -9.27 -22.57 -19.68
N VAL A 340 -8.42 -21.85 -18.96
CA VAL A 340 -7.06 -22.27 -18.62
C VAL A 340 -6.87 -22.12 -17.11
N VAL A 341 -6.46 -23.20 -16.45
CA VAL A 341 -6.18 -23.24 -15.01
C VAL A 341 -4.67 -23.37 -14.80
N VAL A 342 -4.07 -22.41 -14.11
CA VAL A 342 -2.63 -22.34 -13.82
C VAL A 342 -2.41 -22.44 -12.32
N ASP A 343 -1.49 -23.31 -11.90
CA ASP A 343 -1.06 -23.42 -10.50
C ASP A 343 -0.27 -22.17 -10.08
N ARG A 344 -0.63 -21.57 -8.94
CA ARG A 344 0.07 -20.38 -8.37
C ARG A 344 0.82 -20.65 -7.08
N ARG A 345 0.91 -21.92 -6.62
CA ARG A 345 1.55 -22.27 -5.35
C ARG A 345 3.05 -21.96 -5.42
N ARG A 346 3.59 -21.37 -4.34
CA ARG A 346 5.03 -21.04 -4.27
C ARG A 346 5.88 -22.33 -4.28
N GLY A 347 7.02 -22.29 -4.98
CA GLY A 347 7.98 -23.40 -5.03
C GLY A 347 7.56 -24.61 -5.88
N ARG A 348 6.34 -24.65 -6.42
CA ARG A 348 5.88 -25.68 -7.37
C ARG A 348 5.64 -25.04 -8.73
N ARG A 349 6.35 -25.48 -9.77
CA ARG A 349 6.15 -24.99 -11.15
C ARG A 349 5.37 -26.02 -11.97
N ARG A 350 4.09 -26.23 -11.62
CA ARG A 350 3.22 -27.11 -12.40
C ARG A 350 2.73 -26.46 -13.70
N GLY A 351 2.73 -25.12 -13.77
CA GLY A 351 2.24 -24.39 -14.94
C GLY A 351 0.74 -24.61 -15.13
N VAL A 352 0.32 -24.92 -16.36
CA VAL A 352 -1.08 -25.24 -16.68
C VAL A 352 -1.43 -26.62 -16.13
N VAL A 353 -2.43 -26.68 -15.25
CA VAL A 353 -2.88 -27.94 -14.62
C VAL A 353 -4.18 -28.47 -15.20
N ALA A 354 -5.00 -27.61 -15.82
CA ALA A 354 -6.21 -28.04 -16.50
C ALA A 354 -6.63 -27.04 -17.59
N ARG A 355 -7.44 -27.53 -18.53
CA ARG A 355 -8.14 -26.75 -19.55
C ARG A 355 -9.53 -27.34 -19.74
N PHE A 356 -10.53 -26.50 -20.01
CA PHE A 356 -11.91 -26.94 -20.26
C PHE A 356 -12.66 -25.91 -21.12
N ALA A 357 -13.86 -26.26 -21.56
CA ALA A 357 -14.71 -25.37 -22.35
C ALA A 357 -16.09 -25.17 -21.72
N THR A 358 -16.69 -24.02 -22.00
CA THR A 358 -18.10 -23.72 -21.68
C THR A 358 -18.79 -23.16 -22.92
N PRO A 359 -20.14 -23.12 -22.97
CA PRO A 359 -20.86 -22.45 -24.05
C PRO A 359 -20.34 -21.04 -24.32
N ALA A 360 -20.51 -20.59 -25.57
CA ALA A 360 -20.10 -19.25 -26.00
C ALA A 360 -20.72 -18.17 -25.10
N GLY A 361 -19.95 -17.14 -24.82
CA GLY A 361 -20.35 -16.12 -23.86
C GLY A 361 -19.37 -14.96 -23.78
N PHE A 362 -19.83 -13.90 -23.12
CA PHE A 362 -19.04 -12.72 -22.81
C PHE A 362 -19.28 -12.31 -21.35
N PHE A 363 -18.28 -11.69 -20.73
CA PHE A 363 -18.41 -11.03 -19.43
C PHE A 363 -17.35 -9.94 -19.29
N PHE A 364 -17.67 -8.89 -18.55
CA PHE A 364 -16.65 -7.93 -18.10
C PHE A 364 -16.01 -8.40 -16.80
N HIS A 365 -16.83 -8.73 -15.78
CA HIS A 365 -16.37 -8.92 -14.42
C HIS A 365 -16.55 -10.36 -13.93
N SER A 366 -15.43 -10.98 -13.55
CA SER A 366 -15.39 -12.00 -12.51
C SER A 366 -15.76 -11.36 -11.18
N ILE A 367 -16.41 -12.13 -10.32
CA ILE A 367 -16.84 -11.70 -8.98
C ILE A 367 -15.90 -12.29 -7.94
N ASN A 368 -15.82 -13.62 -7.89
CA ASN A 368 -14.96 -14.35 -6.99
C ASN A 368 -14.73 -15.77 -7.53
N ALA A 369 -13.75 -16.48 -6.98
CA ALA A 369 -13.58 -17.89 -7.23
C ALA A 369 -12.99 -18.59 -6.01
N PHE A 370 -13.36 -19.84 -5.77
CA PHE A 370 -12.88 -20.58 -4.60
C PHE A 370 -12.85 -22.08 -4.84
N GLU A 371 -12.09 -22.78 -3.99
CA GLU A 371 -11.90 -24.22 -4.08
C GLU A 371 -12.80 -24.93 -3.07
N GLU A 372 -13.38 -26.06 -3.48
CA GLU A 372 -14.17 -26.94 -2.61
C GLU A 372 -13.66 -28.36 -2.76
N THR A 373 -13.18 -28.95 -1.67
CA THR A 373 -12.65 -30.30 -1.67
C THR A 373 -13.66 -31.27 -1.07
N VAL A 374 -14.10 -32.24 -1.89
CA VAL A 374 -15.11 -33.24 -1.53
C VAL A 374 -14.45 -34.62 -1.47
N LYS A 375 -14.77 -35.41 -0.44
CA LYS A 375 -14.41 -36.83 -0.39
C LYS A 375 -15.43 -37.60 -1.21
N ASP A 376 -14.96 -38.22 -2.29
CA ASP A 376 -15.81 -39.05 -3.14
C ASP A 376 -16.18 -40.33 -2.37
N LYS A 377 -17.50 -40.55 -2.22
CA LYS A 377 -18.02 -41.74 -1.54
C LYS A 377 -18.04 -42.95 -2.48
N GLU A 378 -17.97 -42.74 -3.80
CA GLU A 378 -18.06 -43.79 -4.82
C GLU A 378 -16.65 -44.30 -5.23
N GLU A 379 -15.62 -43.44 -5.20
CA GLU A 379 -14.22 -43.81 -5.50
C GLU A 379 -13.35 -44.01 -4.24
N GLN A 380 -13.65 -45.01 -3.41
CA GLN A 380 -12.76 -45.50 -2.33
C GLN A 380 -12.20 -44.42 -1.37
N GLY A 381 -12.88 -43.29 -1.19
CA GLY A 381 -12.42 -42.18 -0.34
C GLY A 381 -11.40 -41.24 -0.98
N ALA A 382 -11.23 -41.29 -2.31
CA ALA A 382 -10.44 -40.32 -3.05
C ALA A 382 -10.98 -38.90 -2.86
N THR A 383 -10.08 -37.93 -2.81
CA THR A 383 -10.43 -36.53 -2.56
C THR A 383 -10.39 -35.75 -3.87
N ARG A 384 -11.50 -35.10 -4.23
CA ARG A 384 -11.64 -34.32 -5.46
C ARG A 384 -11.82 -32.84 -5.17
N THR A 385 -11.07 -32.00 -5.84
CA THR A 385 -11.16 -30.53 -5.71
C THR A 385 -11.97 -29.94 -6.84
N TYR A 386 -12.93 -29.09 -6.51
CA TYR A 386 -13.75 -28.33 -7.44
C TYR A 386 -13.38 -26.85 -7.39
N LEU A 387 -13.32 -26.22 -8.56
CA LEU A 387 -13.23 -24.77 -8.70
C LEU A 387 -14.64 -24.21 -8.91
N ASN A 388 -15.06 -23.30 -8.04
CA ASN A 388 -16.27 -22.51 -8.21
C ASN A 388 -15.88 -21.14 -8.79
N LEU A 389 -16.45 -20.78 -9.94
CA LEU A 389 -16.06 -19.60 -10.73
C LEU A 389 -17.29 -18.72 -10.96
N ASP A 390 -17.32 -17.54 -10.33
CA ASP A 390 -18.48 -16.64 -10.31
C ASP A 390 -18.25 -15.38 -11.14
N TYR A 391 -19.16 -15.06 -12.06
CA TYR A 391 -19.02 -13.91 -12.97
C TYR A 391 -20.38 -13.40 -13.47
N ILE A 392 -20.38 -12.18 -14.01
CA ILE A 392 -21.56 -11.56 -14.65
C ILE A 392 -21.58 -11.89 -16.14
N HIS A 393 -22.44 -12.81 -16.53
CA HIS A 393 -22.50 -13.35 -17.88
C HIS A 393 -23.48 -12.59 -18.79
N TYR A 394 -23.03 -12.40 -20.04
CA TYR A 394 -23.83 -11.99 -21.19
C TYR A 394 -23.77 -13.02 -22.32
N GLU A 395 -24.91 -13.14 -23.01
CA GLU A 395 -25.07 -14.04 -24.17
C GLU A 395 -24.30 -13.56 -25.41
N THR A 396 -24.01 -12.26 -25.50
CA THR A 396 -23.34 -11.64 -26.65
C THR A 396 -22.47 -10.45 -26.21
N THR A 397 -21.77 -9.82 -27.16
CA THR A 397 -21.03 -8.57 -26.96
C THR A 397 -21.91 -7.31 -27.07
N ALA A 398 -23.24 -7.42 -27.11
CA ALA A 398 -24.14 -6.27 -27.18
C ALA A 398 -23.83 -5.15 -26.15
N PRO A 399 -23.45 -5.45 -24.88
CA PRO A 399 -23.09 -4.42 -23.92
C PRO A 399 -21.96 -3.47 -24.36
N LEU A 400 -21.01 -3.96 -25.16
CA LEU A 400 -19.94 -3.12 -25.72
C LEU A 400 -20.48 -2.03 -26.65
N TYR A 401 -21.55 -2.30 -27.37
CA TYR A 401 -22.15 -1.34 -28.30
C TYR A 401 -23.16 -0.43 -27.62
N ALA A 402 -23.73 -0.83 -26.49
CA ALA A 402 -24.59 0.03 -25.67
C ALA A 402 -23.84 1.23 -25.08
N MET A 403 -22.50 1.13 -24.95
CA MET A 403 -21.64 2.13 -24.32
C MET A 403 -21.10 3.21 -25.27
N TYR A 404 -21.58 3.26 -26.52
CA TYR A 404 -21.38 4.44 -27.37
C TYR A 404 -22.12 5.65 -26.77
N TYR A 405 -21.48 6.83 -26.77
CA TYR A 405 -22.09 8.05 -26.24
C TYR A 405 -23.38 8.41 -26.98
N ASP A 406 -23.49 8.10 -28.27
CA ASP A 406 -24.73 8.31 -29.02
C ASP A 406 -25.90 7.51 -28.42
N VAL A 407 -25.64 6.30 -27.90
CA VAL A 407 -26.65 5.45 -27.24
C VAL A 407 -26.92 5.95 -25.82
N ILE A 408 -25.87 6.16 -25.01
CA ILE A 408 -26.01 6.62 -23.61
C ILE A 408 -26.72 7.98 -23.54
N LEU A 409 -26.30 8.94 -24.38
CA LEU A 409 -26.81 10.30 -24.42
C LEU A 409 -27.98 10.48 -25.39
N ARG A 410 -28.44 9.39 -26.02
CA ARG A 410 -29.60 9.37 -26.92
C ARG A 410 -29.49 10.35 -28.10
N ARG A 411 -28.28 10.52 -28.63
CA ARG A 411 -28.00 11.42 -29.76
C ARG A 411 -28.45 10.78 -31.06
N ASN A 412 -28.99 11.60 -31.98
CA ASN A 412 -29.30 11.21 -33.36
C ASN A 412 -30.18 9.94 -33.50
N GLY A 413 -31.04 9.65 -32.51
CA GLY A 413 -31.89 8.45 -32.51
C GLY A 413 -31.16 7.13 -32.30
N ALA A 414 -29.86 7.14 -31.94
CA ALA A 414 -29.06 5.92 -31.82
C ALA A 414 -29.53 4.99 -30.70
N ALA A 415 -29.99 5.53 -29.57
CA ALA A 415 -30.58 4.74 -28.49
C ALA A 415 -31.82 3.97 -28.96
N ASP A 416 -32.74 4.66 -29.63
CA ASP A 416 -33.94 4.04 -30.18
C ASP A 416 -33.59 2.98 -31.22
N ALA A 417 -32.60 3.22 -32.08
CA ALA A 417 -32.15 2.23 -33.05
C ALA A 417 -31.54 0.99 -32.38
N PHE A 418 -30.77 1.17 -31.31
CA PHE A 418 -30.13 0.08 -30.56
C PHE A 418 -31.16 -0.76 -29.79
N TRP A 419 -32.07 -0.11 -29.07
CA TRP A 419 -33.05 -0.76 -28.18
C TRP A 419 -34.35 -1.19 -28.87
N ARG A 420 -34.55 -0.86 -30.16
CA ARG A 420 -35.75 -1.22 -30.93
C ARG A 420 -36.00 -2.72 -30.98
N ASP A 421 -34.95 -3.52 -31.08
CA ASP A 421 -35.05 -4.96 -31.19
C ASP A 421 -35.15 -5.63 -29.81
N ARG A 422 -36.18 -6.47 -29.64
CA ARG A 422 -36.39 -7.24 -28.41
C ARG A 422 -35.22 -8.18 -28.14
N ALA A 423 -34.62 -8.79 -29.17
CA ALA A 423 -33.49 -9.69 -28.99
C ALA A 423 -32.24 -8.96 -28.45
N THR A 424 -31.96 -7.73 -28.91
CA THR A 424 -30.93 -6.86 -28.32
C THR A 424 -31.23 -6.53 -26.87
N ALA A 425 -32.46 -6.11 -26.55
CA ALA A 425 -32.84 -5.78 -25.18
C ALA A 425 -32.73 -6.99 -24.22
N GLU A 426 -33.06 -8.19 -24.69
CA GLU A 426 -32.85 -9.43 -23.96
C GLU A 426 -31.36 -9.79 -23.81
N ALA A 427 -30.55 -9.58 -24.84
CA ALA A 427 -29.10 -9.84 -24.79
C ALA A 427 -28.35 -8.88 -23.84
N MET A 428 -28.94 -7.72 -23.54
CA MET A 428 -28.42 -6.75 -22.60
C MET A 428 -28.73 -7.08 -21.13
N ARG A 429 -29.49 -8.13 -20.84
CA ARG A 429 -29.77 -8.56 -19.46
C ARG A 429 -28.63 -9.44 -18.93
N PRO A 430 -27.82 -8.96 -17.97
CA PRO A 430 -26.81 -9.80 -17.34
C PRO A 430 -27.45 -10.86 -16.44
N ARG A 431 -26.67 -11.90 -16.15
CA ARG A 431 -26.94 -12.83 -15.05
C ARG A 431 -25.67 -13.16 -14.28
N PHE A 432 -25.80 -13.36 -12.99
CA PHE A 432 -24.80 -14.06 -12.20
C PHE A 432 -24.73 -15.50 -12.68
N VAL A 433 -23.52 -16.04 -12.84
CA VAL A 433 -23.29 -17.46 -13.15
C VAL A 433 -22.19 -18.01 -12.25
N ARG A 434 -22.45 -19.14 -11.58
CA ARG A 434 -21.42 -20.00 -10.96
C ARG A 434 -21.17 -21.21 -11.83
N ARG A 435 -19.93 -21.37 -12.29
CA ARG A 435 -19.46 -22.60 -12.95
C ARG A 435 -18.68 -23.44 -11.95
N ARG A 436 -18.98 -24.75 -11.89
CA ARG A 436 -18.25 -25.70 -11.04
C ARG A 436 -17.42 -26.63 -11.91
N PHE A 437 -16.09 -26.54 -11.82
CA PHE A 437 -15.17 -27.38 -12.58
C PHE A 437 -14.44 -28.36 -11.65
N ALA A 438 -14.41 -29.64 -12.00
CA ALA A 438 -13.67 -30.63 -11.22
C ALA A 438 -12.22 -30.73 -11.71
N LEU A 439 -11.25 -30.48 -10.82
CA LEU A 439 -9.84 -30.65 -11.16
C LEU A 439 -9.51 -32.13 -11.40
N PRO A 440 -8.64 -32.44 -12.39
CA PRO A 440 -8.07 -33.78 -12.56
C PRO A 440 -7.32 -34.23 -11.30
N ALA A 441 -7.39 -35.52 -10.97
CA ALA A 441 -6.60 -36.07 -9.86
C ALA A 441 -5.10 -36.10 -10.21
N ASP A 442 -4.22 -35.97 -9.21
CA ASP A 442 -2.76 -35.97 -9.42
C ASP A 442 -2.23 -37.30 -10.02
N SER A 443 -3.01 -38.39 -9.92
CA SER A 443 -2.71 -39.73 -10.45
C SER A 443 -3.25 -39.99 -11.87
N GLU A 444 -4.07 -39.10 -12.44
CA GLU A 444 -4.59 -39.28 -13.79
C GLU A 444 -3.47 -39.04 -14.83
N PRO A 445 -3.30 -39.94 -15.83
CA PRO A 445 -2.31 -39.74 -16.87
C PRO A 445 -2.59 -38.41 -17.58
N GLN A 446 -1.54 -37.61 -17.80
CA GLN A 446 -1.60 -36.39 -18.61
C GLN A 446 -1.94 -36.77 -20.07
N ILE A 447 -3.22 -37.02 -20.35
CA ILE A 447 -3.77 -37.09 -21.71
C ILE A 447 -3.33 -35.81 -22.43
N SER A 448 -3.03 -35.88 -23.73
CA SER A 448 -2.65 -34.69 -24.49
C SER A 448 -3.65 -33.55 -24.20
N ALA A 449 -3.13 -32.43 -23.70
CA ALA A 449 -3.92 -31.36 -23.09
C ALA A 449 -4.98 -30.73 -24.01
N ALA A 450 -4.97 -31.05 -25.31
CA ALA A 450 -5.96 -30.64 -26.28
C ALA A 450 -7.18 -31.58 -26.36
N ALA A 451 -6.99 -32.89 -26.18
CA ALA A 451 -8.07 -33.88 -26.30
C ALA A 451 -8.94 -33.97 -25.03
N ALA A 452 -8.32 -33.90 -23.84
CA ALA A 452 -9.04 -33.87 -22.56
C ALA A 452 -9.79 -32.54 -22.34
N ALA A 453 -9.23 -31.43 -22.81
CA ALA A 453 -9.83 -30.09 -22.71
C ALA A 453 -11.08 -29.90 -23.58
N ALA A 454 -11.18 -30.63 -24.70
CA ALA A 454 -12.34 -30.60 -25.58
C ALA A 454 -13.57 -31.35 -25.01
N ALA A 455 -13.36 -32.25 -24.04
CA ALA A 455 -14.42 -33.08 -23.44
C ALA A 455 -14.81 -32.63 -22.02
N ALA A 456 -13.89 -32.03 -21.27
CA ALA A 456 -14.16 -31.54 -19.91
C ALA A 456 -15.01 -30.25 -19.97
N THR A 457 -16.14 -30.25 -19.27
CA THR A 457 -17.05 -29.10 -19.16
C THR A 457 -17.20 -28.66 -17.70
N ALA A 458 -17.52 -27.40 -17.50
CA ALA A 458 -17.90 -26.87 -16.18
C ALA A 458 -19.42 -26.58 -16.19
N PRO A 459 -20.26 -27.40 -15.55
CA PRO A 459 -21.69 -27.13 -15.44
C PRO A 459 -21.96 -25.79 -14.74
N GLU A 460 -23.04 -25.14 -15.18
CA GLU A 460 -23.64 -24.01 -14.47
C GLU A 460 -24.42 -24.56 -13.27
N VAL A 461 -24.02 -24.18 -12.06
CA VAL A 461 -24.63 -24.69 -10.81
C VAL A 461 -25.45 -23.65 -10.06
N LEU A 462 -25.30 -22.36 -10.40
CA LEU A 462 -26.12 -21.28 -9.89
C LEU A 462 -26.25 -20.18 -10.95
N SER A 463 -27.46 -19.64 -11.08
CA SER A 463 -27.82 -18.60 -12.05
C SER A 463 -28.84 -17.64 -11.41
N ILE A 464 -28.54 -16.34 -11.41
CA ILE A 464 -29.45 -15.30 -10.90
C ILE A 464 -29.57 -14.19 -11.95
N PRO A 465 -30.75 -13.91 -12.51
CA PRO A 465 -30.93 -12.90 -13.56
C PRO A 465 -31.08 -11.48 -13.00
N ALA A 466 -30.75 -10.47 -13.81
CA ALA A 466 -31.15 -9.09 -13.54
C ALA A 466 -32.68 -8.95 -13.37
N PRO A 467 -33.17 -8.06 -12.48
CA PRO A 467 -32.44 -7.03 -11.72
C PRO A 467 -31.90 -7.50 -10.37
N HIS A 468 -32.02 -8.79 -10.03
CA HIS A 468 -31.59 -9.29 -8.72
C HIS A 468 -30.06 -9.30 -8.59
N ILE A 469 -29.36 -9.07 -9.70
CA ILE A 469 -27.93 -8.84 -9.83
C ILE A 469 -27.68 -7.87 -10.99
N GLY A 470 -26.55 -7.18 -11.00
CA GLY A 470 -26.12 -6.28 -12.07
C GLY A 470 -24.63 -6.33 -12.36
N GLU A 471 -24.15 -5.30 -13.05
CA GLU A 471 -22.74 -5.11 -13.38
C GLU A 471 -21.97 -4.38 -12.27
N LEU A 472 -20.65 -4.20 -12.46
CA LEU A 472 -19.74 -3.63 -11.45
C LEU A 472 -19.86 -4.34 -10.09
N PRO A 473 -19.73 -5.68 -10.05
CA PRO A 473 -19.93 -6.45 -8.84
C PRO A 473 -18.77 -6.28 -7.85
N THR A 474 -19.09 -6.20 -6.57
CA THR A 474 -18.14 -6.21 -5.46
C THR A 474 -18.59 -7.19 -4.38
N ILE A 475 -17.66 -7.59 -3.51
CA ILE A 475 -17.89 -8.45 -2.35
C ILE A 475 -17.17 -7.85 -1.14
N ASN A 476 -17.35 -8.46 0.03
CA ASN A 476 -16.44 -8.22 1.14
C ASN A 476 -15.04 -8.79 0.79
N PRO A 477 -13.98 -7.95 0.70
CA PRO A 477 -12.66 -8.42 0.27
C PRO A 477 -12.06 -9.53 1.14
N ALA A 478 -12.46 -9.65 2.42
CA ALA A 478 -12.01 -10.73 3.31
C ALA A 478 -12.40 -12.14 2.84
N PHE A 479 -13.37 -12.23 1.93
CA PHE A 479 -13.90 -13.44 1.32
C PHE A 479 -13.39 -13.67 -0.11
N ALA A 480 -12.49 -12.84 -0.62
CA ALA A 480 -11.78 -13.12 -1.86
C ALA A 480 -11.08 -14.49 -1.78
N CYS A 481 -11.14 -15.27 -2.85
CA CYS A 481 -10.62 -16.64 -2.92
C CYS A 481 -11.33 -17.69 -2.02
N LYS A 482 -12.43 -17.33 -1.34
CA LYS A 482 -13.14 -18.18 -0.37
C LYS A 482 -14.64 -18.32 -0.70
N PRO A 483 -15.32 -19.37 -0.19
CA PRO A 483 -16.78 -19.43 -0.21
C PRO A 483 -17.39 -18.19 0.47
N TYR A 484 -18.45 -17.65 -0.12
CA TYR A 484 -19.05 -16.37 0.28
C TYR A 484 -20.55 -16.36 -0.09
N ARG A 485 -21.31 -15.42 0.47
CA ARG A 485 -22.77 -15.36 0.37
C ARG A 485 -23.30 -14.11 -0.31
N TYR A 486 -22.66 -12.95 -0.19
CA TYR A 486 -23.24 -11.68 -0.63
C TYR A 486 -22.45 -11.05 -1.78
N VAL A 487 -23.18 -10.58 -2.79
CA VAL A 487 -22.65 -9.75 -3.88
C VAL A 487 -23.33 -8.40 -3.85
N TYR A 488 -22.56 -7.32 -3.98
CA TYR A 488 -23.09 -5.99 -4.24
C TYR A 488 -22.88 -5.66 -5.72
N SER A 489 -23.86 -5.06 -6.40
CA SER A 489 -23.76 -4.76 -7.83
C SER A 489 -24.64 -3.58 -8.24
N VAL A 490 -24.52 -3.14 -9.50
CA VAL A 490 -25.28 -2.06 -10.12
C VAL A 490 -26.24 -2.64 -11.17
N PRO A 491 -27.48 -3.03 -10.80
CA PRO A 491 -28.46 -3.48 -11.78
C PRO A 491 -29.13 -2.32 -12.52
N SER A 492 -29.76 -2.66 -13.65
CA SER A 492 -30.71 -1.80 -14.33
C SER A 492 -32.14 -2.28 -14.13
N ARG A 493 -33.05 -1.33 -13.95
CA ARG A 493 -34.51 -1.50 -13.95
C ARG A 493 -35.11 -1.15 -15.33
N GLY A 494 -34.28 -0.86 -16.34
CA GLY A 494 -34.70 -0.45 -17.68
C GLY A 494 -35.14 1.01 -17.76
N LEU A 495 -34.71 1.85 -16.82
CA LEU A 495 -35.06 3.27 -16.75
C LEU A 495 -33.92 4.19 -17.20
N SER A 496 -32.74 3.67 -17.54
CA SER A 496 -31.63 4.45 -18.09
C SER A 496 -30.95 3.71 -19.24
N THR A 497 -30.30 4.45 -20.14
CA THR A 497 -29.40 3.92 -21.17
C THR A 497 -27.94 3.81 -20.71
N ALA A 498 -27.60 4.20 -19.48
CA ALA A 498 -26.28 3.97 -18.87
C ALA A 498 -26.21 2.56 -18.21
N ILE A 499 -25.09 2.20 -17.55
CA ILE A 499 -24.87 0.84 -16.99
C ILE A 499 -26.00 0.38 -16.05
N GLY A 500 -26.51 1.26 -15.19
CA GLY A 500 -27.59 0.94 -14.26
C GLY A 500 -27.94 2.10 -13.34
N GLU A 501 -29.10 2.01 -12.69
CA GLU A 501 -29.74 3.11 -11.95
C GLU A 501 -30.16 2.72 -10.52
N CYS A 502 -29.56 1.67 -9.98
CA CYS A 502 -29.78 1.19 -8.62
C CYS A 502 -28.57 0.41 -8.09
N LEU A 503 -28.54 0.14 -6.79
CA LEU A 503 -27.57 -0.75 -6.14
C LEU A 503 -28.31 -1.96 -5.59
N ALA A 504 -27.76 -3.15 -5.78
CA ALA A 504 -28.32 -4.38 -5.21
C ALA A 504 -27.32 -5.06 -4.29
N LYS A 505 -27.83 -5.63 -3.21
CA LYS A 505 -27.20 -6.72 -2.46
C LYS A 505 -27.95 -8.01 -2.78
N THR A 506 -27.24 -9.01 -3.28
CA THR A 506 -27.77 -10.31 -3.66
C THR A 506 -27.26 -11.36 -2.68
N ASP A 507 -28.16 -12.14 -2.10
CA ASP A 507 -27.83 -13.31 -1.28
C ASP A 507 -27.76 -14.55 -2.17
N LEU A 508 -26.58 -15.11 -2.38
CA LEU A 508 -26.34 -16.24 -3.28
C LEU A 508 -26.92 -17.57 -2.76
N VAL A 509 -27.30 -17.64 -1.49
CA VAL A 509 -27.93 -18.84 -0.90
C VAL A 509 -29.43 -18.79 -1.10
N THR A 510 -30.08 -17.69 -0.72
CA THR A 510 -31.54 -17.57 -0.84
C THR A 510 -31.98 -17.11 -2.22
N ARG A 511 -31.09 -16.48 -2.99
CA ARG A 511 -31.35 -15.74 -4.24
C ARG A 511 -32.28 -14.54 -4.06
N ASP A 512 -32.45 -14.05 -2.84
CA ASP A 512 -33.12 -12.79 -2.59
C ASP A 512 -32.18 -11.60 -2.86
N ALA A 513 -32.76 -10.46 -3.25
CA ALA A 513 -32.04 -9.22 -3.44
C ALA A 513 -32.65 -8.07 -2.63
N LEU A 514 -31.80 -7.22 -2.06
CA LEU A 514 -32.17 -5.90 -1.56
C LEU A 514 -31.70 -4.86 -2.57
N ILE A 515 -32.64 -4.16 -3.21
CA ILE A 515 -32.36 -3.18 -4.26
C ILE A 515 -32.63 -1.78 -3.69
N TRP A 516 -31.58 -0.98 -3.57
CA TRP A 516 -31.65 0.44 -3.24
C TRP A 516 -31.74 1.29 -4.50
N SER A 517 -32.65 2.25 -4.53
CA SER A 517 -32.76 3.26 -5.58
C SER A 517 -32.86 4.65 -4.98
N GLY A 518 -32.15 5.61 -5.57
CA GLY A 518 -32.30 7.03 -5.24
C GLY A 518 -33.64 7.62 -5.71
N LEU A 519 -33.75 8.95 -5.69
CA LEU A 519 -34.84 9.64 -6.36
C LEU A 519 -34.77 9.42 -7.88
N LYS A 520 -35.87 9.73 -8.59
CA LYS A 520 -35.88 9.63 -10.06
C LYS A 520 -34.71 10.47 -10.62
N GLY A 521 -33.96 9.91 -11.56
CA GLY A 521 -32.79 10.55 -12.17
C GLY A 521 -31.47 10.43 -11.38
N HIS A 522 -31.46 9.72 -10.25
CA HIS A 522 -30.23 9.48 -9.47
C HIS A 522 -29.55 8.18 -9.88
N THR A 523 -28.32 8.27 -10.39
CA THR A 523 -27.56 7.14 -10.95
C THR A 523 -26.35 6.82 -10.07
N PRO A 524 -26.33 5.68 -9.35
CA PRO A 524 -25.18 5.27 -8.54
C PRO A 524 -24.06 4.67 -9.41
N GLY A 525 -22.81 4.84 -8.96
CA GLY A 525 -21.65 4.08 -9.45
C GLY A 525 -21.42 2.79 -8.64
N GLU A 526 -20.29 2.12 -8.91
CA GLU A 526 -19.86 0.92 -8.17
C GLU A 526 -19.90 1.12 -6.64
N GLY A 527 -20.47 0.16 -5.94
CA GLY A 527 -20.53 0.14 -4.48
C GLY A 527 -19.28 -0.49 -3.87
N ILE A 528 -18.51 0.26 -3.10
CA ILE A 528 -17.28 -0.21 -2.44
C ILE A 528 -17.58 -0.61 -1.00
N PHE A 529 -17.39 -1.89 -0.68
CA PHE A 529 -17.62 -2.42 0.67
C PHE A 529 -16.48 -2.02 1.62
N VAL A 530 -16.84 -1.51 2.79
CA VAL A 530 -15.93 -1.18 3.89
C VAL A 530 -16.39 -1.91 5.14
N ALA A 531 -15.62 -2.91 5.55
CA ALA A 531 -15.92 -3.74 6.72
C ALA A 531 -15.89 -2.93 8.03
N ARG A 532 -16.80 -3.24 8.96
CA ARG A 532 -16.65 -2.77 10.33
C ARG A 532 -15.45 -3.48 10.99
N PRO A 533 -14.56 -2.77 11.71
CA PRO A 533 -13.48 -3.41 12.46
C PRO A 533 -14.03 -4.46 13.44
N GLY A 534 -13.53 -5.69 13.36
CA GLY A 534 -14.00 -6.80 14.18
C GLY A 534 -15.31 -7.45 13.71
N ALA A 535 -15.81 -7.11 12.51
CA ALA A 535 -16.97 -7.77 11.90
C ALA A 535 -16.80 -9.30 11.85
N VAL A 536 -17.85 -10.01 12.25
CA VAL A 536 -17.93 -11.48 12.17
C VAL A 536 -18.78 -11.90 10.96
N ASP A 537 -19.85 -11.16 10.69
CA ASP A 537 -20.73 -11.42 9.56
C ASP A 537 -20.16 -10.83 8.27
N GLU A 538 -20.36 -11.54 7.15
CA GLU A 538 -19.84 -11.15 5.83
C GLU A 538 -20.34 -9.77 5.36
N ASP A 539 -21.55 -9.38 5.76
CA ASP A 539 -22.21 -8.13 5.38
C ASP A 539 -22.15 -7.01 6.44
N ASP A 540 -21.39 -7.19 7.52
CA ASP A 540 -21.25 -6.18 8.58
C ASP A 540 -20.24 -5.09 8.18
N GLY A 541 -20.77 -4.01 7.62
CA GLY A 541 -20.00 -2.89 7.12
C GLY A 541 -20.90 -1.85 6.45
N VAL A 542 -20.27 -0.97 5.68
CA VAL A 542 -20.97 0.00 4.83
C VAL A 542 -20.59 -0.16 3.37
N LEU A 543 -21.47 0.29 2.49
CA LEU A 543 -21.24 0.38 1.05
C LEU A 543 -21.13 1.87 0.66
N LEU A 544 -20.01 2.25 0.05
CA LEU A 544 -19.75 3.61 -0.44
C LEU A 544 -19.95 3.66 -1.96
N SER A 545 -20.77 4.58 -2.45
CA SER A 545 -21.00 4.77 -3.90
C SER A 545 -21.13 6.25 -4.24
N VAL A 546 -20.56 6.68 -5.36
CA VAL A 546 -20.76 8.04 -5.88
C VAL A 546 -22.04 8.03 -6.71
N VAL A 547 -23.00 8.87 -6.35
CA VAL A 547 -24.29 8.98 -7.03
C VAL A 547 -24.37 10.31 -7.77
N LEU A 548 -24.75 10.24 -9.04
CA LEU A 548 -25.07 11.39 -9.88
C LEU A 548 -26.56 11.73 -9.71
N ASP A 549 -26.86 12.95 -9.28
CA ASP A 549 -28.16 13.58 -9.47
C ASP A 549 -28.14 14.27 -10.85
N GLY A 550 -28.73 13.61 -11.85
CA GLY A 550 -28.70 14.11 -13.21
C GLY A 550 -29.62 15.31 -13.46
N GLU A 551 -30.70 15.48 -12.68
CA GLU A 551 -31.58 16.64 -12.79
C GLU A 551 -30.92 17.87 -12.17
N GLY A 552 -30.40 17.73 -10.95
CA GLY A 552 -29.70 18.79 -10.23
C GLY A 552 -28.30 19.11 -10.77
N LYS A 553 -27.74 18.25 -11.65
CA LYS A 553 -26.36 18.31 -12.16
C LYS A 553 -25.33 18.33 -11.02
N ARG A 554 -25.57 17.49 -10.01
CA ARG A 554 -24.80 17.38 -8.77
C ARG A 554 -24.43 15.94 -8.49
N SER A 555 -23.57 15.72 -7.51
CA SER A 555 -23.24 14.38 -7.07
C SER A 555 -23.09 14.30 -5.57
N TYR A 556 -23.18 13.10 -5.02
CA TYR A 556 -22.92 12.86 -3.62
C TYR A 556 -22.27 11.50 -3.40
N LEU A 557 -21.41 11.42 -2.38
CA LEU A 557 -20.92 10.14 -1.87
C LEU A 557 -21.99 9.57 -0.93
N LEU A 558 -22.67 8.51 -1.37
CA LEU A 558 -23.65 7.76 -0.60
C LEU A 558 -22.95 6.76 0.34
N CYS A 559 -23.48 6.60 1.55
CA CYS A 559 -23.10 5.56 2.50
C CYS A 559 -24.34 4.73 2.88
N LEU A 560 -24.37 3.47 2.47
CA LEU A 560 -25.41 2.50 2.85
C LEU A 560 -24.90 1.57 3.95
N ASP A 561 -25.77 1.18 4.87
CA ASP A 561 -25.54 -0.01 5.69
C ASP A 561 -25.58 -1.24 4.78
N ALA A 562 -24.47 -2.00 4.72
CA ALA A 562 -24.32 -3.08 3.75
C ALA A 562 -25.22 -4.29 4.07
N ARG A 563 -25.73 -4.39 5.30
CA ARG A 563 -26.67 -5.45 5.68
C ARG A 563 -28.06 -5.19 5.13
N THR A 564 -28.56 -4.00 5.39
CA THR A 564 -29.95 -3.58 5.16
C THR A 564 -30.14 -2.83 3.86
N MET A 565 -29.05 -2.39 3.21
CA MET A 565 -29.05 -1.50 2.04
C MET A 565 -29.80 -0.19 2.31
N THR A 566 -29.92 0.23 3.57
CA THR A 566 -30.55 1.52 3.95
C THR A 566 -29.49 2.62 4.04
N GLU A 567 -29.89 3.84 3.70
CA GLU A 567 -28.97 4.97 3.74
C GLU A 567 -28.67 5.39 5.18
N THR A 568 -27.38 5.49 5.50
CA THR A 568 -26.89 5.95 6.81
C THR A 568 -26.47 7.41 6.76
N GLY A 569 -25.89 7.86 5.64
CA GLY A 569 -25.52 9.24 5.40
C GLY A 569 -24.99 9.45 3.98
N ARG A 570 -24.72 10.71 3.65
CA ARG A 570 -24.12 11.11 2.38
C ARG A 570 -23.26 12.37 2.52
N ALA A 571 -22.33 12.58 1.60
CA ALA A 571 -21.58 13.82 1.46
C ALA A 571 -21.86 14.46 0.09
N GLU A 572 -22.46 15.65 0.08
CA GLU A 572 -22.97 16.32 -1.13
C GLU A 572 -21.92 17.24 -1.76
N ALA A 573 -21.83 17.18 -3.09
CA ALA A 573 -21.06 18.07 -3.95
C ALA A 573 -22.01 18.89 -4.84
N ASP A 574 -21.80 20.20 -4.89
CA ASP A 574 -22.62 21.14 -5.68
C ASP A 574 -22.33 21.10 -7.21
N PHE A 575 -21.62 20.08 -7.67
CA PHE A 575 -21.22 19.86 -9.05
C PHE A 575 -21.33 18.37 -9.42
N ALA A 576 -21.50 18.09 -10.70
CA ALA A 576 -21.54 16.73 -11.20
C ALA A 576 -20.14 16.09 -11.20
N ILE A 577 -20.05 14.88 -10.69
CA ILE A 577 -18.87 14.01 -10.77
C ILE A 577 -19.14 12.99 -11.88
N ALA A 578 -18.13 12.76 -12.72
CA ALA A 578 -18.23 11.84 -13.84
C ALA A 578 -18.71 10.46 -13.38
N MET A 579 -19.53 9.80 -14.20
CA MET A 579 -19.80 8.38 -13.99
C MET A 579 -18.52 7.59 -14.21
N GLY A 580 -17.88 7.19 -13.11
CA GLY A 580 -16.63 6.42 -13.13
C GLY A 580 -16.84 4.90 -13.26
N LEU A 581 -15.74 4.17 -13.43
CA LEU A 581 -15.72 2.72 -13.61
C LEU A 581 -15.33 2.01 -12.30
N HIS A 582 -14.04 1.89 -12.00
CA HIS A 582 -13.57 1.17 -10.82
C HIS A 582 -12.76 2.03 -9.86
N GLY A 583 -12.71 1.57 -8.62
CA GLY A 583 -12.08 2.28 -7.53
C GLY A 583 -11.93 1.40 -6.30
N LEU A 584 -11.40 1.97 -5.24
CA LEU A 584 -11.15 1.26 -4.00
C LEU A 584 -11.16 2.22 -2.82
N HIS A 585 -11.42 1.68 -1.64
CA HIS A 585 -11.21 2.37 -0.38
C HIS A 585 -9.84 1.99 0.18
N ALA A 586 -9.02 3.00 0.46
CA ALA A 586 -7.79 2.85 1.20
C ALA A 586 -8.07 3.28 2.66
N PRO A 587 -8.07 2.35 3.63
CA PRO A 587 -8.29 2.72 5.02
C PRO A 587 -7.20 3.69 5.48
N ALA A 588 -7.58 4.63 6.35
CA ALA A 588 -6.62 5.57 6.91
C ALA A 588 -5.44 4.81 7.51
N ALA A 589 -4.20 5.25 7.23
CA ALA A 589 -3.04 4.81 7.95
C ALA A 589 -3.21 5.29 9.39
N PHE A 590 -3.84 4.46 10.20
CA PHE A 590 -3.97 4.69 11.61
C PHE A 590 -2.55 4.56 12.22
N ILE A 591 -1.77 5.63 12.14
CA ILE A 591 -0.59 5.83 13.00
C ILE A 591 -1.04 5.79 14.47
N THR A 592 -2.33 6.03 14.74
CA THR A 592 -3.00 5.79 16.01
C THR A 592 -3.30 4.30 16.30
N LEU A 593 -3.46 3.41 15.30
CA LEU A 593 -3.55 1.95 15.49
C LEU A 593 -2.20 1.28 15.64
N LEU A 594 -1.08 1.88 15.23
CA LEU A 594 0.21 1.32 15.64
C LEU A 594 0.41 1.43 17.16
N LEU A 595 -0.28 2.36 17.84
CA LEU A 595 -0.34 2.41 19.29
C LEU A 595 -1.39 1.44 19.87
N THR A 596 -2.57 1.28 19.25
CA THR A 596 -3.59 0.33 19.73
C THR A 596 -3.33 -1.14 19.35
N GLU A 597 -2.65 -1.43 18.25
CA GLU A 597 -2.12 -2.75 17.89
C GLU A 597 -0.77 -3.01 18.54
N ALA A 598 0.06 -2.01 18.85
CA ALA A 598 1.10 -2.23 19.86
C ALA A 598 0.45 -2.59 21.19
N LEU A 599 -0.69 -1.99 21.57
CA LEU A 599 -1.47 -2.39 22.75
C LEU A 599 -2.17 -3.75 22.61
N SER A 600 -2.65 -4.13 21.42
CA SER A 600 -3.33 -5.42 21.18
C SER A 600 -2.34 -6.55 20.90
N PHE A 601 -1.16 -6.27 20.34
CA PHE A 601 0.01 -7.14 20.34
C PHE A 601 0.60 -7.21 21.75
N GLN A 602 0.54 -6.15 22.57
CA GLN A 602 0.80 -6.23 24.01
C GLN A 602 -0.25 -7.06 24.74
N LEU A 603 -1.51 -7.06 24.30
CA LEU A 603 -2.58 -7.89 24.88
C LEU A 603 -2.45 -9.34 24.45
N HIS A 604 -2.12 -9.62 23.17
CA HIS A 604 -1.83 -10.95 22.65
C HIS A 604 -0.49 -11.49 23.17
N VAL A 605 0.53 -10.66 23.35
CA VAL A 605 1.77 -11.03 24.03
C VAL A 605 1.49 -11.24 25.51
N LYS A 606 0.64 -10.45 26.20
CA LYS A 606 0.21 -10.78 27.58
C LYS A 606 -0.64 -12.05 27.69
N LEU A 607 -1.42 -12.40 26.65
CA LEU A 607 -2.26 -13.59 26.61
C LEU A 607 -1.49 -14.86 26.16
N VAL A 608 -0.41 -14.71 25.39
CA VAL A 608 0.45 -15.81 24.91
C VAL A 608 1.72 -15.96 25.78
N TYR A 609 2.28 -14.89 26.35
CA TYR A 609 3.33 -14.96 27.38
C TYR A 609 2.72 -15.20 28.75
N ASN A 610 2.47 -16.48 28.98
CA ASN A 610 2.27 -17.05 30.29
C ASN A 610 3.48 -16.74 31.20
N LYS A 611 3.30 -15.87 32.20
CA LYS A 611 3.87 -15.95 33.56
C LYS A 611 5.38 -16.29 33.73
N SER A 612 6.26 -15.85 32.83
CA SER A 612 7.70 -16.12 32.96
C SER A 612 8.54 -14.88 32.68
N ASP A 613 8.93 -14.18 33.76
CA ASP A 613 9.83 -13.00 33.77
C ASP A 613 11.28 -13.32 33.37
N LYS A 614 11.54 -14.54 32.88
CA LYS A 614 12.85 -15.06 32.48
C LYS A 614 12.96 -15.18 30.97
N MET A 615 14.01 -14.59 30.38
CA MET A 615 14.30 -14.80 28.96
C MET A 615 14.79 -16.24 28.74
N LYS A 616 14.02 -17.03 27.98
CA LYS A 616 14.40 -18.41 27.68
C LYS A 616 15.47 -18.41 26.57
N PRO A 617 16.59 -19.14 26.73
CA PRO A 617 17.62 -19.26 25.68
C PRO A 617 17.07 -19.71 24.32
N VAL A 618 16.01 -20.52 24.33
CA VAL A 618 15.28 -20.99 23.13
C VAL A 618 14.65 -19.84 22.32
N ILE A 619 14.42 -18.67 22.93
CA ILE A 619 13.84 -17.48 22.27
C ILE A 619 14.96 -16.48 21.95
N ALA A 620 15.88 -16.27 22.89
CA ALA A 620 16.97 -15.32 22.73
C ALA A 620 17.94 -15.71 21.61
N ILE A 621 18.27 -17.00 21.47
CA ILE A 621 19.21 -17.49 20.45
C ILE A 621 18.64 -17.31 19.04
N PRO A 622 17.41 -17.78 18.70
CA PRO A 622 16.82 -17.52 17.39
C PRO A 622 16.58 -16.03 17.11
N ALA A 623 16.17 -15.24 18.10
CA ALA A 623 15.98 -13.80 17.93
C ALA A 623 17.31 -13.08 17.62
N THR A 624 18.39 -13.45 18.30
CA THR A 624 19.74 -12.93 18.04
C THR A 624 20.21 -13.34 16.65
N LEU A 625 20.00 -14.60 16.25
CA LEU A 625 20.32 -15.07 14.89
C LEU A 625 19.51 -14.33 13.82
N ALA A 626 18.21 -14.11 14.04
CA ALA A 626 17.38 -13.31 13.13
C ALA A 626 17.87 -11.86 13.02
N LEU A 627 18.27 -11.23 14.12
CA LEU A 627 18.82 -9.87 14.10
C LEU A 627 20.13 -9.81 13.30
N ILE A 628 21.02 -10.79 13.49
CA ILE A 628 22.31 -10.89 12.78
C ILE A 628 22.08 -11.16 11.29
N VAL A 629 21.21 -12.10 10.94
CA VAL A 629 20.86 -12.42 9.54
C VAL A 629 20.21 -11.21 8.88
N PHE A 630 19.30 -10.51 9.56
CA PHE A 630 18.69 -9.29 9.07
C PHE A 630 19.73 -8.17 8.85
N ALA A 631 20.66 -8.00 9.79
CA ALA A 631 21.72 -6.99 9.68
C ALA A 631 22.69 -7.30 8.53
N ALA A 632 23.05 -8.57 8.33
CA ALA A 632 23.92 -9.06 7.27
C ALA A 632 23.25 -8.99 5.89
N ALA A 633 22.00 -9.45 5.77
CA ALA A 633 21.23 -9.40 4.53
C ALA A 633 21.08 -7.97 4.00
N ARG A 634 21.03 -6.98 4.91
CA ARG A 634 20.90 -5.56 4.56
C ARG A 634 22.24 -4.82 4.45
N ARG A 635 23.39 -5.50 4.61
CA ARG A 635 24.74 -4.91 4.65
C ARG A 635 24.81 -3.68 5.56
N SER A 636 24.10 -3.73 6.69
CA SER A 636 23.93 -2.58 7.60
C SER A 636 25.11 -2.39 8.56
N LEU A 637 25.92 -3.44 8.75
CA LEU A 637 27.12 -3.48 9.58
C LEU A 637 28.31 -3.99 8.77
N THR A 638 29.51 -3.56 9.13
CA THR A 638 30.75 -4.19 8.64
C THR A 638 30.89 -5.61 9.20
N PRO A 639 31.74 -6.48 8.62
CA PRO A 639 31.99 -7.82 9.19
C PRO A 639 32.41 -7.78 10.66
N MET A 640 33.31 -6.85 11.04
CA MET A 640 33.67 -6.63 12.44
C MET A 640 32.50 -6.04 13.25
N GLY A 641 31.66 -5.19 12.64
CA GLY A 641 30.42 -4.69 13.24
C GLY A 641 29.43 -5.81 13.58
N LEU A 642 29.31 -6.85 12.75
CA LEU A 642 28.48 -8.03 13.03
C LEU A 642 29.01 -8.81 14.25
N VAL A 643 30.33 -8.95 14.38
CA VAL A 643 30.94 -9.59 15.56
C VAL A 643 30.64 -8.79 16.83
N ALA A 644 30.84 -7.46 16.80
CA ALA A 644 30.53 -6.58 17.92
C ALA A 644 29.04 -6.61 18.30
N ALA A 645 28.15 -6.60 17.30
CA ALA A 645 26.71 -6.68 17.51
C ALA A 645 26.30 -8.04 18.12
N THR A 646 26.94 -9.13 17.70
CA THR A 646 26.71 -10.47 18.25
C THR A 646 27.14 -10.53 19.71
N ALA A 647 28.33 -10.01 20.04
CA ALA A 647 28.82 -9.95 21.43
C ALA A 647 27.91 -9.11 22.33
N THR A 648 27.47 -7.95 21.83
CA THR A 648 26.53 -7.06 22.52
C THR A 648 25.18 -7.74 22.73
N ALA A 649 24.62 -8.38 21.71
CA ALA A 649 23.36 -9.11 21.80
C ALA A 649 23.44 -10.26 22.80
N ALA A 650 24.55 -11.01 22.83
CA ALA A 650 24.78 -12.06 23.81
C ALA A 650 24.85 -11.51 25.24
N ALA A 651 25.53 -10.37 25.46
CA ALA A 651 25.61 -9.72 26.77
C ALA A 651 24.23 -9.29 27.30
N HIS A 652 23.39 -8.71 26.44
CA HIS A 652 22.03 -8.34 26.79
C HIS A 652 21.12 -9.56 26.95
N ALA A 653 21.37 -10.61 26.15
CA ALA A 653 20.59 -11.84 26.21
C ALA A 653 20.90 -12.73 27.42
N TYR A 654 22.09 -12.56 28.01
CA TYR A 654 22.48 -13.22 29.25
C TYR A 654 21.67 -12.73 30.47
N HIS A 655 21.04 -11.57 30.37
CA HIS A 655 20.28 -10.97 31.45
C HIS A 655 18.99 -11.76 31.77
N PRO A 656 18.68 -12.05 33.05
CA PRO A 656 17.48 -12.80 33.42
C PRO A 656 16.17 -12.15 32.93
N TRP A 657 16.06 -10.82 33.07
CA TRP A 657 14.90 -10.07 32.55
C TRP A 657 15.07 -9.78 31.06
N ASN A 658 13.96 -9.82 30.31
CA ASN A 658 13.92 -9.49 28.87
C ASN A 658 14.32 -8.04 28.57
N MET A 659 14.32 -7.18 29.59
CA MET A 659 14.46 -5.73 29.46
C MET A 659 15.66 -5.28 28.60
N PRO A 660 16.92 -5.65 28.92
CA PRO A 660 18.05 -5.08 28.20
C PRO A 660 18.10 -5.53 26.74
N PHE A 661 17.67 -6.78 26.46
CA PHE A 661 17.59 -7.29 25.10
C PHE A 661 16.49 -6.59 24.30
N ALA A 662 15.33 -6.32 24.90
CA ALA A 662 14.25 -5.57 24.26
C ALA A 662 14.69 -4.13 23.89
N LEU A 663 15.43 -3.45 24.77
CA LEU A 663 15.98 -2.12 24.49
C LEU A 663 16.98 -2.13 23.33
N LEU A 664 17.89 -3.11 23.31
CA LEU A 664 18.86 -3.28 22.22
C LEU A 664 18.16 -3.48 20.87
N VAL A 665 17.16 -4.36 20.82
CA VAL A 665 16.39 -4.64 19.59
C VAL A 665 15.62 -3.39 19.16
N ALA A 666 14.94 -2.72 20.09
CA ALA A 666 14.18 -1.51 19.80
C ALA A 666 15.09 -0.39 19.28
N PHE A 667 16.25 -0.17 19.90
CA PHE A 667 17.24 0.80 19.46
C PHE A 667 17.79 0.47 18.07
N PHE A 668 18.16 -0.80 17.81
CA PHE A 668 18.67 -1.22 16.51
C PHE A 668 17.65 -1.00 15.40
N LEU A 669 16.40 -1.41 15.60
CA LEU A 669 15.33 -1.26 14.61
C LEU A 669 14.95 0.21 14.38
N ALA A 670 14.77 0.96 15.48
CA ALA A 670 14.41 2.38 15.43
C ALA A 670 15.52 3.22 14.80
N GLY A 671 16.76 3.04 15.24
CA GLY A 671 17.93 3.73 14.69
C GLY A 671 18.15 3.41 13.21
N THR A 672 18.03 2.13 12.81
CA THR A 672 18.16 1.74 11.39
C THR A 672 17.09 2.38 10.50
N ARG A 673 15.88 2.57 11.02
CA ARG A 673 14.80 3.24 10.29
C ARG A 673 15.09 4.74 10.15
N VAL A 674 15.46 5.39 11.24
CA VAL A 674 15.69 6.84 11.26
C VAL A 674 16.88 7.26 10.39
N THR A 675 17.98 6.50 10.37
CA THR A 675 19.11 6.74 9.45
C THR A 675 18.69 6.67 7.97
N LYS A 676 17.66 5.88 7.63
CA LYS A 676 17.19 5.73 6.25
C LYS A 676 16.19 6.80 5.80
N ILE A 677 15.60 7.56 6.72
CA ILE A 677 14.68 8.63 6.37
C ILE A 677 15.43 9.68 5.55
N LYS A 678 14.99 9.90 4.29
CA LYS A 678 15.54 10.92 3.38
C LYS A 678 17.08 10.85 3.21
N LYS A 679 17.67 9.63 3.22
CA LYS A 679 19.13 9.41 3.11
C LYS A 679 19.78 10.15 1.93
N ASP A 680 19.12 10.21 0.77
CA ASP A 680 19.62 10.89 -0.43
C ASP A 680 19.65 12.41 -0.32
N ILE A 681 18.82 12.99 0.57
CA ILE A 681 18.82 14.41 0.87
C ILE A 681 19.96 14.70 1.87
N LYS A 682 20.11 13.88 2.91
CA LYS A 682 21.20 13.99 3.90
C LYS A 682 22.57 13.96 3.24
N ALA A 683 22.78 13.03 2.30
CA ALA A 683 24.04 12.89 1.57
C ALA A 683 24.41 14.09 0.68
N LYS A 684 23.47 15.02 0.44
CA LYS A 684 23.71 16.27 -0.28
C LYS A 684 23.99 17.45 0.65
N LEU A 685 23.73 17.33 1.96
CA LEU A 685 23.91 18.39 2.94
C LEU A 685 25.34 18.45 3.50
N THR A 686 26.06 17.33 3.49
CA THR A 686 27.47 17.22 3.89
C THR A 686 28.33 16.64 2.76
N LEU A 687 29.65 16.75 2.88
CA LEU A 687 30.64 16.20 1.95
C LEU A 687 31.42 15.08 2.62
N SER A 688 31.71 13.98 1.91
CA SER A 688 32.66 12.99 2.42
C SER A 688 34.10 13.52 2.30
N ALA A 689 34.94 13.23 3.29
CA ALA A 689 36.37 13.52 3.25
C ALA A 689 37.08 12.97 1.99
N ALA A 690 36.55 11.91 1.37
CA ALA A 690 37.04 11.26 0.14
C ALA A 690 36.58 11.91 -1.19
N GLY A 691 35.81 13.01 -1.15
CA GLY A 691 35.44 13.79 -2.34
C GLY A 691 34.15 13.36 -3.06
N ALA A 692 33.41 12.38 -2.54
CA ALA A 692 32.07 12.00 -3.01
C ALA A 692 30.95 12.64 -2.14
N SER A 693 29.72 12.70 -2.65
CA SER A 693 28.52 13.07 -1.86
C SER A 693 28.39 12.14 -0.64
N GLY A 694 28.28 12.71 0.56
CA GLY A 694 28.47 12.03 1.85
C GLY A 694 27.40 11.01 2.21
N ALA A 695 27.45 9.80 1.65
CA ALA A 695 26.67 8.68 2.14
C ALA A 695 27.46 7.91 3.20
N GLU A 696 27.00 7.92 4.45
CA GLU A 696 27.59 7.10 5.51
C GLU A 696 27.49 5.60 5.16
N GLY A 697 28.62 4.90 5.27
CA GLY A 697 28.76 3.47 4.97
C GLY A 697 28.13 2.56 6.05
N PRO A 698 28.32 1.23 5.95
CA PRO A 698 27.86 0.29 6.98
C PRO A 698 28.46 0.62 8.35
N ARG A 699 27.68 0.48 9.42
CA ARG A 699 28.12 0.82 10.78
C ARG A 699 29.29 -0.07 11.21
N THR A 700 30.28 0.52 11.87
CA THR A 700 31.51 -0.18 12.29
C THR A 700 31.35 -0.81 13.68
N HIS A 701 32.30 -1.67 14.08
CA HIS A 701 32.35 -2.22 15.44
C HIS A 701 32.50 -1.12 16.50
N VAL A 702 33.22 -0.04 16.18
CA VAL A 702 33.38 1.13 17.06
C VAL A 702 32.04 1.81 17.32
N GLN A 703 31.25 2.06 16.27
CA GLN A 703 29.90 2.63 16.39
C GLN A 703 28.93 1.74 17.19
N VAL A 704 29.06 0.41 17.05
CA VAL A 704 28.26 -0.53 17.85
C VAL A 704 28.62 -0.42 19.33
N PHE A 705 29.91 -0.45 19.67
CA PHE A 705 30.35 -0.36 21.06
C PHE A 705 30.09 1.02 21.69
N ALA A 706 30.30 2.11 20.95
CA ALA A 706 30.05 3.47 21.44
C ALA A 706 28.63 3.64 21.99
N ASN A 707 27.64 3.00 21.34
CA ASN A 707 26.23 3.11 21.72
C ASN A 707 25.76 2.08 22.77
N SER A 708 26.46 0.94 22.91
CA SER A 708 25.91 -0.22 23.63
C SER A 708 26.83 -0.86 24.66
N LEU A 709 28.11 -0.47 24.73
CA LEU A 709 29.09 -1.09 25.64
C LEU A 709 28.73 -0.85 27.11
N VAL A 710 28.35 0.38 27.47
CA VAL A 710 27.96 0.74 28.85
C VAL A 710 26.74 -0.07 29.29
N ALA A 711 25.68 -0.10 28.48
CA ALA A 711 24.50 -0.92 28.74
C ALA A 711 24.83 -2.43 28.78
N SER A 712 25.77 -2.91 27.96
CA SER A 712 26.22 -4.31 28.00
C SER A 712 26.88 -4.65 29.33
N ILE A 713 27.77 -3.78 29.82
CA ILE A 713 28.45 -3.95 31.10
C ILE A 713 27.43 -3.94 32.23
N PHE A 714 26.53 -2.95 32.27
CA PHE A 714 25.50 -2.87 33.30
C PHE A 714 24.54 -4.06 33.26
N SER A 715 24.19 -4.55 32.06
CA SER A 715 23.38 -5.75 31.89
C SER A 715 24.09 -6.97 32.49
N ILE A 716 25.40 -7.16 32.25
CA ILE A 716 26.13 -8.30 32.83
C ILE A 716 26.24 -8.15 34.35
N LEU A 717 26.53 -6.95 34.86
CA LEU A 717 26.63 -6.71 36.30
C LEU A 717 25.29 -6.96 37.01
N HIS A 718 24.20 -6.44 36.47
CA HIS A 718 22.87 -6.64 37.04
C HIS A 718 22.41 -8.11 36.93
N ALA A 719 22.76 -8.77 35.84
CA ALA A 719 22.53 -10.20 35.67
C ALA A 719 23.30 -11.07 36.68
N ARG A 720 24.49 -10.63 37.13
CA ARG A 720 25.23 -11.26 38.23
C ARG A 720 24.58 -10.97 39.57
N GLN A 721 24.21 -9.71 39.82
CA GLN A 721 23.51 -9.28 41.03
C GLN A 721 22.22 -10.10 41.27
N LEU A 722 21.36 -10.22 40.25
CA LEU A 722 20.14 -11.04 40.32
C LEU A 722 20.39 -12.52 40.58
N ARG A 723 21.49 -13.09 40.04
CA ARG A 723 21.85 -14.49 40.28
C ARG A 723 22.40 -14.71 41.68
N GLN A 724 23.20 -13.78 42.20
CA GLN A 724 23.68 -13.82 43.58
C GLN A 724 22.52 -13.68 44.57
N ARG A 725 21.56 -12.78 44.30
CA ARG A 725 20.29 -12.68 45.05
C ARG A 725 19.53 -13.99 45.03
N ALA A 726 19.32 -14.58 43.85
CA ALA A 726 18.60 -15.84 43.72
C ALA A 726 19.28 -16.97 44.50
N ALA A 727 20.61 -17.02 44.53
CA ALA A 727 21.36 -17.99 45.32
C ALA A 727 21.24 -17.72 46.83
N ALA A 728 21.31 -16.46 47.27
CA ALA A 728 21.13 -16.07 48.67
C ALA A 728 19.72 -16.38 49.18
N TYR A 729 18.68 -16.13 48.38
CA TYR A 729 17.30 -16.51 48.70
C TYR A 729 17.08 -18.04 48.73
N ALA A 730 17.94 -18.82 48.06
CA ALA A 730 17.86 -20.28 48.05
C ALA A 730 18.64 -20.95 49.19
N ASP A 731 19.51 -20.22 49.88
CA ASP A 731 20.29 -20.71 51.03
C ASP A 731 19.58 -20.36 52.35
N PRO A 732 19.03 -21.34 53.09
CA PRO A 732 18.33 -21.09 54.36
C PRO A 732 19.23 -20.53 55.48
N SER A 733 20.56 -20.58 55.29
CA SER A 733 21.56 -20.12 56.26
C SER A 733 22.18 -18.76 55.92
N ALA A 734 21.89 -18.21 54.74
CA ALA A 734 22.36 -16.90 54.33
C ALA A 734 21.54 -15.77 54.97
N ALA A 735 22.17 -14.64 55.25
CA ALA A 735 21.44 -13.43 55.64
C ALA A 735 20.53 -12.98 54.48
N ASN A 736 19.29 -12.57 54.79
CA ASN A 736 18.36 -12.08 53.77
C ASN A 736 19.01 -10.97 52.93
N PRO A 737 19.15 -11.14 51.60
CA PRO A 737 19.76 -10.12 50.76
C PRO A 737 18.89 -8.86 50.73
N SER A 738 19.51 -7.69 50.57
CA SER A 738 18.82 -6.39 50.70
C SER A 738 17.97 -6.01 49.47
N GLY A 739 18.11 -6.71 48.34
CA GLY A 739 17.42 -6.39 47.09
C GLY A 739 16.37 -7.40 46.65
N SER A 740 15.42 -6.97 45.82
CA SER A 740 14.33 -7.80 45.29
C SER A 740 14.69 -8.48 43.96
N MET A 741 13.90 -9.49 43.59
CA MET A 741 13.98 -10.21 42.30
C MET A 741 13.10 -9.59 41.21
N CYS A 742 12.18 -8.71 41.60
CA CYS A 742 11.44 -7.76 40.76
C CYS A 742 11.96 -6.34 41.03
N TYR A 743 11.69 -5.39 40.14
CA TYR A 743 12.14 -4.01 40.31
C TYR A 743 11.17 -3.23 41.21
N SER A 744 11.61 -2.87 42.43
CA SER A 744 10.88 -1.95 43.31
C SER A 744 11.23 -0.49 43.00
N TYR A 745 10.37 0.45 43.38
CA TYR A 745 10.71 1.87 43.28
C TYR A 745 11.87 2.16 44.24
N GLY A 746 12.91 2.85 43.77
CA GLY A 746 14.17 2.92 44.50
C GLY A 746 14.99 1.62 44.48
N GLY A 747 14.79 0.78 43.46
CA GLY A 747 15.51 -0.48 43.28
C GLY A 747 16.90 -0.32 42.62
N ASP A 748 17.25 -1.29 41.78
CA ASP A 748 18.61 -1.43 41.24
C ASP A 748 19.03 -0.29 40.32
N LEU A 749 20.01 0.50 40.77
CA LEU A 749 20.58 1.61 40.00
C LEU A 749 21.10 1.17 38.62
N LEU A 750 21.61 -0.06 38.48
CA LEU A 750 22.08 -0.58 37.19
C LEU A 750 20.97 -0.58 36.12
N VAL A 751 19.71 -0.79 36.52
CA VAL A 751 18.54 -0.74 35.61
C VAL A 751 18.30 0.69 35.12
N VAL A 752 18.43 1.68 36.02
CA VAL A 752 18.39 3.10 35.67
C VAL A 752 19.45 3.42 34.63
N GLY A 753 20.68 2.95 34.84
CA GLY A 753 21.79 3.13 33.91
C GLY A 753 21.53 2.48 32.55
N ILE A 754 20.97 1.27 32.50
CA ILE A 754 20.66 0.57 31.24
C ILE A 754 19.59 1.34 30.43
N ILE A 755 18.50 1.75 31.06
CA ILE A 755 17.42 2.47 30.38
C ILE A 755 17.89 3.86 29.95
N ALA A 756 18.61 4.57 30.83
CA ALA A 756 19.17 5.89 30.54
C ALA A 756 20.16 5.84 29.37
N ASN A 757 21.03 4.82 29.29
CA ASN A 757 21.94 4.62 28.16
C ASN A 757 21.17 4.60 26.84
N TYR A 758 20.20 3.68 26.72
CA TYR A 758 19.45 3.51 25.47
C TYR A 758 18.58 4.73 25.15
N ALA A 759 17.98 5.37 26.15
CA ALA A 759 17.24 6.61 25.96
C ALA A 759 18.14 7.74 25.44
N ALA A 760 19.37 7.87 25.96
CA ALA A 760 20.32 8.91 25.56
C ALA A 760 20.85 8.69 24.14
N VAL A 761 21.33 7.48 23.82
CA VAL A 761 21.86 7.18 22.47
C VAL A 761 20.75 7.18 21.41
N ALA A 762 19.52 6.83 21.76
CA ALA A 762 18.37 6.95 20.86
C ALA A 762 17.96 8.41 20.64
N ALA A 763 17.92 9.21 21.70
CA ALA A 763 17.63 10.63 21.61
C ALA A 763 18.67 11.34 20.72
N ASP A 764 19.94 11.04 20.93
CA ASP A 764 21.02 11.56 20.09
C ASP A 764 20.89 11.11 18.63
N THR A 765 20.73 9.81 18.39
CA THR A 765 20.55 9.26 17.04
C THR A 765 19.36 9.91 16.33
N PHE A 766 18.23 10.11 17.01
CA PHE A 766 17.06 10.73 16.41
C PHE A 766 17.27 12.21 16.14
N SER A 767 17.93 12.91 17.06
CA SER A 767 18.21 14.34 16.97
C SER A 767 19.17 14.66 15.83
N SER A 768 20.27 13.92 15.71
CA SER A 768 21.26 14.11 14.64
C SER A 768 20.69 13.74 13.26
N GLU A 769 20.03 12.58 13.16
CA GLU A 769 19.53 12.04 11.90
C GLU A 769 18.29 12.77 11.37
N LEU A 770 17.41 13.29 12.22
CA LEU A 770 16.23 14.05 11.76
C LEU A 770 16.45 15.55 11.83
N GLY A 771 17.29 16.03 12.75
CA GLY A 771 17.60 17.44 12.93
C GLY A 771 18.31 18.06 11.73
N ILE A 772 19.15 17.29 11.02
CA ILE A 772 19.82 17.76 9.80
C ILE A 772 18.84 18.07 8.66
N LEU A 773 17.63 17.49 8.70
CA LEU A 773 16.57 17.71 7.70
C LEU A 773 15.71 18.95 7.98
N SER A 774 16.00 19.69 9.06
CA SER A 774 15.32 20.93 9.41
C SER A 774 15.45 21.99 8.32
N SER A 775 14.35 22.66 7.97
CA SER A 775 14.36 23.83 7.10
C SER A 775 14.94 25.07 7.78
N ALA A 776 14.93 25.12 9.12
CA ALA A 776 15.59 26.17 9.90
C ALA A 776 17.09 25.89 10.02
N GLN A 777 17.92 26.93 9.84
CA GLN A 777 19.37 26.82 9.98
C GLN A 777 19.76 26.44 11.42
N PRO A 778 20.66 25.44 11.60
CA PRO A 778 21.16 25.06 12.92
C PRO A 778 21.86 26.20 13.65
N ARG A 779 21.79 26.16 14.98
CA ARG A 779 22.45 27.12 15.88
C ARG A 779 23.46 26.41 16.75
N LEU A 780 24.68 26.96 16.85
CA LEU A 780 25.72 26.37 17.69
C LEU A 780 25.38 26.53 19.17
N ILE A 781 25.24 25.42 19.89
CA ILE A 781 24.75 25.40 21.27
C ILE A 781 25.68 26.11 22.28
N THR A 782 26.99 26.14 22.01
CA THR A 782 28.00 26.78 22.87
C THR A 782 28.19 28.27 22.59
N SER A 783 27.55 28.82 21.56
CA SER A 783 27.63 30.23 21.23
C SER A 783 26.61 31.01 22.08
N LEU A 784 27.08 31.99 22.87
CA LEU A 784 26.22 32.85 23.70
C LEU A 784 25.14 33.59 22.89
N GLY A 785 25.38 33.85 21.60
CA GLY A 785 24.41 34.44 20.67
C GLY A 785 23.67 33.43 19.78
N LEU A 786 23.83 32.12 20.04
CA LEU A 786 23.31 31.02 19.23
C LEU A 786 23.57 31.23 17.73
N ARG A 787 24.84 31.47 17.38
CA ARG A 787 25.27 31.75 16.00
C ARG A 787 24.80 30.66 15.04
N ARG A 788 24.40 31.05 13.83
CA ARG A 788 23.97 30.12 12.79
C ARG A 788 25.19 29.37 12.24
N VAL A 789 25.05 28.06 12.05
CA VAL A 789 26.09 27.19 11.50
C VAL A 789 25.52 26.31 10.40
N PRO A 790 26.34 25.82 9.46
CA PRO A 790 25.87 24.93 8.40
C PRO A 790 25.29 23.61 8.95
N PRO A 791 24.33 22.98 8.24
CA PRO A 791 23.89 21.61 8.54
C PRO A 791 25.05 20.62 8.60
N GLY A 792 25.00 19.70 9.57
CA GLY A 792 26.07 18.73 9.86
C GLY A 792 27.17 19.27 10.79
N THR A 793 27.08 20.52 11.28
CA THR A 793 28.04 21.03 12.26
C THR A 793 27.83 20.34 13.62
N ASN A 794 28.89 19.81 14.21
CA ASN A 794 28.86 19.19 15.54
C ASN A 794 28.45 20.25 16.57
N GLY A 795 27.38 19.96 17.31
CA GLY A 795 26.74 20.90 18.24
C GLY A 795 25.87 21.98 17.62
N GLY A 796 25.56 21.88 16.33
CA GLY A 796 24.50 22.65 15.68
C GLY A 796 23.13 22.03 15.97
N VAL A 797 22.30 22.72 16.75
CA VAL A 797 20.97 22.23 17.15
C VAL A 797 19.84 22.92 16.41
N THR A 798 18.74 22.20 16.18
CA THR A 798 17.48 22.70 15.61
C THR A 798 16.30 22.27 16.50
N LEU A 799 15.18 23.02 16.45
CA LEU A 799 13.98 22.63 17.19
C LEU A 799 13.45 21.26 16.74
N LEU A 800 13.55 20.95 15.44
CA LEU A 800 13.19 19.65 14.90
C LEU A 800 14.10 18.53 15.47
N GLY A 801 15.41 18.77 15.54
CA GLY A 801 16.36 17.83 16.13
C GLY A 801 16.08 17.58 17.62
N LEU A 802 15.88 18.64 18.40
CA LEU A 802 15.54 18.51 19.83
C LEU A 802 14.19 17.77 20.02
N GLY A 803 13.17 18.10 19.23
CA GLY A 803 11.89 17.38 19.26
C GLY A 803 12.03 15.90 18.89
N ALA A 804 12.84 15.58 17.87
CA ALA A 804 13.14 14.22 17.48
C ALA A 804 13.90 13.46 18.57
N GLY A 805 14.85 14.11 19.25
CA GLY A 805 15.58 13.53 20.37
C GLY A 805 14.67 13.23 21.57
N LEU A 806 13.73 14.12 21.88
CA LEU A 806 12.71 13.87 22.91
C LEU A 806 11.85 12.64 22.56
N LEU A 807 11.44 12.52 21.29
CA LEU A 807 10.69 11.35 20.81
C LEU A 807 11.50 10.05 20.95
N GLY A 808 12.79 10.07 20.63
CA GLY A 808 13.70 8.94 20.81
C GLY A 808 13.82 8.51 22.28
N ALA A 809 13.93 9.48 23.19
CA ALA A 809 13.95 9.22 24.64
C ALA A 809 12.63 8.60 25.13
N VAL A 810 11.48 9.18 24.76
CA VAL A 810 10.15 8.66 25.13
C VAL A 810 9.95 7.23 24.65
N LEU A 811 10.36 6.93 23.40
CA LEU A 811 10.25 5.59 22.84
C LEU A 811 11.03 4.56 23.67
N MET A 812 12.31 4.83 23.96
CA MET A 812 13.15 3.88 24.71
C MET A 812 12.72 3.73 26.16
N VAL A 813 12.30 4.81 26.82
CA VAL A 813 11.80 4.76 28.20
C VAL A 813 10.48 3.98 28.27
N THR A 814 9.62 4.10 27.26
CA THR A 814 8.37 3.31 27.17
C THR A 814 8.67 1.82 27.00
N VAL A 815 9.59 1.46 26.09
CA VAL A 815 10.05 0.06 25.94
C VAL A 815 10.64 -0.42 27.27
N GLY A 816 11.48 0.42 27.88
CA GLY A 816 11.98 0.34 29.26
C GLY A 816 10.91 -0.15 30.23
N PHE A 817 9.92 0.71 30.45
CA PHE A 817 8.88 0.50 31.43
C PHE A 817 8.00 -0.72 31.15
N VAL A 818 7.78 -1.05 29.88
CA VAL A 818 6.97 -2.20 29.45
C VAL A 818 7.63 -3.55 29.79
N PHE A 819 8.94 -3.68 29.59
CA PHE A 819 9.66 -4.94 29.87
C PHE A 819 10.34 -4.94 31.24
N LEU A 820 10.17 -3.88 32.03
CA LEU A 820 10.62 -3.81 33.41
C LEU A 820 9.72 -4.69 34.29
N PRO A 821 10.24 -5.74 34.95
CA PRO A 821 9.44 -6.58 35.83
C PRO A 821 9.24 -5.87 37.17
N ALA A 822 8.36 -4.88 37.20
CA ALA A 822 8.06 -4.11 38.39
C ALA A 822 7.37 -4.96 39.46
N CYS A 823 7.72 -4.75 40.73
CA CYS A 823 7.04 -5.41 41.82
C CYS A 823 5.56 -5.02 41.89
N THR A 824 4.71 -6.02 42.15
CA THR A 824 3.25 -5.93 42.25
C THR A 824 2.78 -6.35 43.65
N GLU A 825 1.52 -6.08 43.98
CA GLU A 825 0.91 -6.54 45.24
C GLU A 825 1.04 -8.05 45.42
N ALA A 826 0.92 -8.82 44.33
CA ALA A 826 1.07 -10.27 44.34
C ALA A 826 2.50 -10.72 44.67
N THR A 827 3.52 -9.99 44.21
CA THR A 827 4.92 -10.32 44.51
C THR A 827 5.35 -9.81 45.88
N ALA A 828 4.69 -8.80 46.45
CA ALA A 828 5.07 -8.20 47.72
C ALA A 828 5.09 -9.21 48.90
N ALA A 829 4.24 -10.23 48.85
CA ALA A 829 4.18 -11.29 49.86
C ALA A 829 5.12 -12.49 49.58
N THR A 830 5.89 -12.47 48.50
CA THR A 830 6.77 -13.58 48.08
C THR A 830 8.22 -13.36 48.52
N LEU A 831 8.98 -14.45 48.71
CA LEU A 831 10.41 -14.38 49.01
C LEU A 831 11.16 -13.69 47.85
N GLY A 832 11.83 -12.57 48.14
CA GLY A 832 12.45 -11.72 47.13
C GLY A 832 11.51 -10.71 46.43
N GLY A 833 10.29 -10.55 46.95
CA GLY A 833 9.35 -9.50 46.55
C GLY A 833 9.71 -8.11 47.07
N GLY A 834 9.18 -7.08 46.42
CA GLY A 834 9.29 -5.68 46.84
C GLY A 834 7.94 -4.96 46.86
N ALA A 835 7.92 -3.74 47.39
CA ALA A 835 6.70 -2.93 47.46
C ALA A 835 6.16 -2.59 46.05
N PRO A 836 4.82 -2.60 45.85
CA PRO A 836 4.23 -2.21 44.59
C PRO A 836 4.40 -0.71 44.35
N TRP A 837 4.52 -0.35 43.08
CA TRP A 837 4.69 1.05 42.67
C TRP A 837 3.36 1.80 42.69
N THR A 838 3.35 2.94 43.37
CA THR A 838 2.27 3.92 43.27
C THR A 838 2.25 4.58 41.89
N LEU A 839 1.10 5.17 41.52
CA LEU A 839 0.98 5.90 40.26
C LEU A 839 1.91 7.12 40.18
N GLY A 840 2.12 7.80 41.31
CA GLY A 840 3.04 8.95 41.40
C GLY A 840 4.48 8.53 41.10
N GLU A 841 4.96 7.47 41.74
CA GLU A 841 6.31 6.92 41.54
C GLU A 841 6.57 6.51 40.09
N ARG A 842 5.59 5.88 39.43
CA ARG A 842 5.68 5.52 38.00
C ARG A 842 5.87 6.76 37.12
N ARG A 843 5.09 7.81 37.36
CA ARG A 843 5.19 9.08 36.61
C ARG A 843 6.52 9.78 36.85
N THR A 844 6.97 9.84 38.10
CA THR A 844 8.26 10.43 38.48
C THR A 844 9.41 9.68 37.81
N PHE A 845 9.41 8.35 37.85
CA PHE A 845 10.46 7.53 37.24
C PHE A 845 10.52 7.67 35.72
N LEU A 846 9.36 7.62 35.05
CA LEU A 846 9.26 7.82 33.61
C LEU A 846 9.73 9.22 33.20
N GLY A 847 9.25 10.26 33.88
CA GLY A 847 9.64 11.64 33.63
C GLY A 847 11.14 11.87 33.83
N PHE A 848 11.72 11.31 34.90
CA PHE A 848 13.15 11.36 35.16
C PHE A 848 13.97 10.72 34.04
N LEU A 849 13.64 9.49 33.62
CA LEU A 849 14.39 8.80 32.56
C LEU A 849 14.24 9.47 31.19
N VAL A 850 13.08 10.05 30.88
CA VAL A 850 12.89 10.84 29.65
C VAL A 850 13.76 12.09 29.70
N ALA A 851 13.81 12.78 30.84
CA ALA A 851 14.67 13.94 31.03
C ALA A 851 16.16 13.57 30.89
N CYS A 852 16.60 12.44 31.45
CA CYS A 852 17.97 11.93 31.26
C CYS A 852 18.26 11.62 29.79
N GLY A 853 17.36 10.94 29.09
CA GLY A 853 17.52 10.63 27.66
C GLY A 853 17.61 11.90 26.81
N PHE A 854 16.73 12.87 27.06
CA PHE A 854 16.77 14.16 26.37
C PHE A 854 18.03 14.97 26.70
N ALA A 855 18.49 14.95 27.96
CA ALA A 855 19.76 15.56 28.34
C ALA A 855 20.95 14.95 27.57
N GLY A 856 20.86 13.68 27.14
CA GLY A 856 21.85 13.03 26.29
C GLY A 856 22.09 13.74 24.97
N THR A 857 21.05 14.09 24.22
CA THR A 857 21.24 14.82 22.94
C THR A 857 21.78 16.24 23.15
N VAL A 858 21.42 16.89 24.25
CA VAL A 858 21.95 18.22 24.61
C VAL A 858 23.43 18.12 24.97
N LEU A 859 23.80 17.13 25.78
CA LEU A 859 25.18 16.88 26.19
C LEU A 859 26.04 16.49 24.99
N ASP A 860 25.55 15.63 24.10
CA ASP A 860 26.24 15.25 22.86
C ASP A 860 26.54 16.51 22.02
N SER A 861 25.53 17.37 21.84
CA SER A 861 25.68 18.63 21.11
C SER A 861 26.72 19.57 21.75
N VAL A 862 26.78 19.66 23.08
CA VAL A 862 27.78 20.48 23.78
C VAL A 862 29.18 19.89 23.63
N LEU A 863 29.34 18.59 23.85
CA LEU A 863 30.62 17.89 23.69
C LEU A 863 31.10 17.94 22.24
N GLY A 864 30.22 17.75 21.27
CA GLY A 864 30.48 17.89 19.85
C GLY A 864 30.93 19.31 19.49
N ALA A 865 30.28 20.35 20.01
CA ALA A 865 30.69 21.74 19.77
C ALA A 865 32.07 22.10 20.35
N LEU A 866 32.44 21.53 21.50
CA LEU A 866 33.67 21.85 22.22
C LEU A 866 34.85 20.99 21.78
N LEU A 867 34.64 19.68 21.66
CA LEU A 867 35.70 18.67 21.57
C LEU A 867 35.86 18.07 20.17
N GLN A 868 34.80 18.07 19.36
CA GLN A 868 34.81 17.47 18.02
C GLN A 868 34.99 18.54 16.94
N ARG A 869 35.99 18.38 16.08
CA ARG A 869 36.23 19.34 15.00
C ARG A 869 35.20 19.19 13.88
N SER A 870 34.47 20.26 13.57
CA SER A 870 33.72 20.37 12.31
C SER A 870 34.53 21.14 11.28
N VAL A 871 34.73 20.56 10.10
CA VAL A 871 35.48 21.17 9.01
C VAL A 871 34.52 21.58 7.91
N LYS A 872 34.58 22.83 7.47
CA LYS A 872 33.77 23.37 6.37
C LYS A 872 34.63 23.53 5.12
N ASP A 873 34.12 23.06 3.99
CA ASP A 873 34.71 23.32 2.69
C ASP A 873 34.39 24.77 2.25
N VAL A 874 35.42 25.55 1.91
CA VAL A 874 35.30 26.99 1.62
C VAL A 874 34.52 27.24 0.33
N ARG A 875 34.56 26.30 -0.63
CA ARG A 875 33.94 26.47 -1.96
C ARG A 875 32.44 26.17 -1.93
N SER A 876 32.04 25.10 -1.25
CA SER A 876 30.65 24.65 -1.17
C SER A 876 29.90 25.18 0.05
N GLY A 877 30.62 25.62 1.08
CA GLY A 877 30.05 26.03 2.36
C GLY A 877 29.49 24.88 3.21
N LYS A 878 29.70 23.62 2.81
CA LYS A 878 29.18 22.41 3.46
C LYS A 878 30.18 21.85 4.48
N ILE A 879 29.66 21.16 5.49
CA ILE A 879 30.49 20.40 6.44
C ILE A 879 31.03 19.14 5.76
N VAL A 880 32.28 18.85 6.03
CA VAL A 880 32.98 17.65 5.58
C VAL A 880 33.00 16.64 6.73
N GLU A 881 32.49 15.44 6.48
CA GLU A 881 32.42 14.34 7.43
C GLU A 881 33.48 13.28 7.10
N GLY A 882 34.11 12.72 8.14
CA GLY A 882 35.00 11.57 8.00
C GLY A 882 34.22 10.25 7.92
N GLU A 883 34.75 9.28 7.19
CA GLU A 883 34.11 7.98 7.04
C GLU A 883 34.04 7.24 8.39
N GLY A 884 32.88 6.68 8.72
CA GLY A 884 32.68 5.92 9.98
C GLY A 884 32.82 6.75 11.26
N GLY A 885 32.63 8.07 11.19
CA GLY A 885 32.75 8.99 12.33
C GLY A 885 34.18 9.42 12.66
N THR A 886 35.14 9.16 11.77
CA THR A 886 36.56 9.50 11.96
C THR A 886 36.86 10.99 11.75
N ARG A 887 38.02 11.45 12.21
CA ARG A 887 38.44 12.86 12.13
C ARG A 887 38.73 13.30 10.70
N THR A 888 38.29 14.51 10.35
CA THR A 888 38.52 15.10 9.01
C THR A 888 39.78 15.97 8.99
N MET A 889 40.67 15.75 8.01
CA MET A 889 41.92 16.50 7.82
C MET A 889 41.71 17.86 7.13
N VAL A 890 42.43 18.90 7.59
CA VAL A 890 42.36 20.28 7.07
C VAL A 890 43.36 20.54 5.92
N HIS A 891 44.45 19.77 5.81
CA HIS A 891 45.44 19.85 4.72
C HIS A 891 45.54 18.52 3.96
N ALA A 892 45.46 18.57 2.62
CA ALA A 892 45.76 17.44 1.76
C ALA A 892 47.27 17.34 1.56
N THR A 893 47.95 16.40 2.21
CA THR A 893 49.26 15.93 1.73
C THR A 893 49.03 15.06 0.52
N THR A 894 49.50 15.49 -0.65
CA THR A 894 49.47 14.75 -1.91
C THR A 894 50.16 13.39 -1.76
N ALA A 895 49.37 12.32 -1.64
CA ALA A 895 49.85 10.95 -1.75
C ALA A 895 50.01 10.59 -3.23
N GLY A 896 51.22 10.71 -3.75
CA GLY A 896 51.55 10.42 -5.14
C GLY A 896 53.04 10.46 -5.39
N ASP A 897 53.83 9.75 -4.59
CA ASP A 897 55.26 9.54 -4.86
C ASP A 897 55.55 8.03 -4.91
N ARG A 898 55.16 7.42 -6.04
CA ARG A 898 55.69 6.13 -6.48
C ARG A 898 56.18 6.30 -7.92
N LYS A 899 57.51 6.39 -8.01
CA LYS A 899 58.34 6.42 -9.21
C LYS A 899 57.87 5.45 -10.31
N THR A 900 57.70 5.98 -11.52
CA THR A 900 58.06 5.29 -12.77
C THR A 900 58.49 6.33 -13.81
N HIS A 901 59.71 6.14 -14.32
CA HIS A 901 60.32 6.82 -15.47
C HIS A 901 59.46 6.69 -16.74
N THR A 902 59.34 7.76 -17.54
CA THR A 902 60.04 7.97 -18.83
C THR A 902 59.52 9.24 -19.54
N ASP A 903 60.45 9.92 -20.22
CA ASP A 903 60.40 11.07 -21.17
C ASP A 903 59.03 11.37 -21.83
N ASP A 904 58.62 12.61 -22.14
CA ASP A 904 59.27 13.59 -23.01
C ASP A 904 58.47 14.94 -23.03
N LYS A 905 59.22 16.03 -23.23
CA LYS A 905 58.94 17.38 -23.82
C LYS A 905 57.67 18.23 -23.58
N GLU A 906 58.02 19.49 -23.25
CA GLU A 906 57.48 20.81 -23.67
C GLU A 906 56.41 21.56 -22.85
N THR A 907 56.91 22.64 -22.20
CA THR A 907 56.39 24.03 -21.97
C THR A 907 54.96 24.23 -21.41
N VAL A 908 54.70 25.02 -20.36
CA VAL A 908 54.91 26.46 -20.12
C VAL A 908 54.78 26.76 -18.60
N PRO A 909 55.50 27.74 -18.01
CA PRO A 909 55.43 28.01 -16.57
C PRO A 909 54.27 28.98 -16.22
N LEU A 910 53.46 28.64 -15.21
CA LEU A 910 52.56 29.58 -14.54
C LEU A 910 52.91 29.69 -13.05
N SER A 911 53.24 30.93 -12.69
CA SER A 911 53.56 31.50 -11.38
C SER A 911 52.53 31.16 -10.27
N PRO A 912 52.94 31.12 -8.98
CA PRO A 912 52.14 30.58 -7.90
C PRO A 912 51.08 31.59 -7.43
N THR A 913 49.81 31.27 -7.64
CA THR A 913 48.73 31.98 -6.96
C THR A 913 48.60 31.44 -5.53
N LYS A 914 48.75 32.35 -4.55
CA LYS A 914 48.44 32.11 -3.13
C LYS A 914 47.04 31.49 -3.01
N GLY A 915 46.97 30.18 -2.83
CA GLY A 915 45.72 29.47 -2.64
C GLY A 915 45.15 29.71 -1.24
N PHE A 916 43.95 30.29 -1.16
CA PHE A 916 43.14 30.24 0.05
C PHE A 916 42.92 28.78 0.47
N PRO A 917 42.94 28.44 1.78
CA PRO A 917 42.76 27.07 2.23
C PRO A 917 41.42 26.53 1.73
N SER A 918 41.41 25.32 1.15
CA SER A 918 40.19 24.69 0.62
C SER A 918 39.21 24.28 1.73
N ARG A 919 39.71 24.07 2.95
CA ARG A 919 38.95 23.66 4.14
C ARG A 919 39.33 24.53 5.33
N VAL A 920 38.34 24.94 6.12
CA VAL A 920 38.50 25.73 7.35
C VAL A 920 37.74 25.09 8.49
N VAL A 921 38.23 25.29 9.72
CA VAL A 921 37.56 24.81 10.93
C VAL A 921 36.34 25.68 11.21
N GLU A 922 35.16 25.05 11.33
CA GLU A 922 33.90 25.72 11.68
C GLU A 922 33.68 25.76 13.19
N SER A 923 34.01 24.70 13.93
CA SER A 923 33.89 24.60 15.39
C SER A 923 34.74 23.45 15.97
N GLY A 924 34.99 23.48 17.28
CA GLY A 924 35.64 22.42 18.07
C GLY A 924 37.17 22.41 18.08
N LEU A 925 37.76 21.66 19.03
CA LEU A 925 39.20 21.61 19.33
C LEU A 925 39.94 20.36 18.79
N ASP A 926 39.29 19.53 17.95
CA ASP A 926 39.85 18.27 17.39
C ASP A 926 40.40 17.28 18.43
N LEU A 927 39.82 17.25 19.63
CA LEU A 927 40.26 16.39 20.72
C LEU A 927 39.66 14.99 20.63
N LEU A 928 38.40 14.88 20.22
CA LEU A 928 37.62 13.64 20.14
C LEU A 928 37.00 13.48 18.75
N ASP A 929 36.80 12.24 18.32
CA ASP A 929 35.98 11.92 17.14
C ASP A 929 34.50 11.69 17.51
N ASN A 930 33.65 11.41 16.53
CA ASN A 930 32.21 11.26 16.77
C ASN A 930 31.88 10.07 17.68
N ASN A 931 32.62 8.98 17.52
CA ASN A 931 32.37 7.77 18.31
C ASN A 931 32.82 7.96 19.76
N ASP A 932 33.92 8.68 19.97
CA ASP A 932 34.41 9.07 21.29
C ASP A 932 33.39 9.94 22.03
N VAL A 933 32.78 10.91 21.35
CA VAL A 933 31.75 11.80 21.91
C VAL A 933 30.49 11.00 22.27
N ASN A 934 29.98 10.17 21.36
CA ASN A 934 28.81 9.34 21.62
C ASN A 934 29.05 8.41 22.83
N PHE A 935 30.23 7.81 22.93
CA PHE A 935 30.58 6.95 24.06
C PHE A 935 30.68 7.75 25.37
N LEU A 936 31.35 8.91 25.35
CA LEU A 936 31.47 9.77 26.53
C LEU A 936 30.11 10.27 27.02
N MET A 937 29.22 10.65 26.09
CA MET A 937 27.84 11.04 26.39
C MET A 937 27.08 9.86 27.01
N ALA A 938 27.13 8.68 26.40
CA ALA A 938 26.45 7.49 26.89
C ALA A 938 26.92 7.11 28.31
N VAL A 939 28.23 7.14 28.57
CA VAL A 939 28.80 6.92 29.91
C VAL A 939 28.29 7.98 30.89
N THR A 940 28.38 9.26 30.52
CA THR A 940 28.05 10.38 31.41
C THR A 940 26.58 10.37 31.80
N ILE A 941 25.67 10.15 30.85
CA ILE A 941 24.23 10.10 31.15
C ILE A 941 23.89 8.85 31.95
N SER A 942 24.45 7.70 31.61
CA SER A 942 24.12 6.44 32.30
C SER A 942 24.61 6.46 33.76
N VAL A 943 25.85 6.87 34.00
CA VAL A 943 26.43 7.00 35.34
C VAL A 943 25.82 8.18 36.09
N GLY A 944 25.58 9.30 35.42
CA GLY A 944 24.93 10.48 36.00
C GLY A 944 23.50 10.20 36.46
N ALA A 945 22.71 9.47 35.65
CA ALA A 945 21.36 9.05 36.03
C ALA A 945 21.41 8.10 37.24
N MET A 946 22.36 7.17 37.29
CA MET A 946 22.59 6.32 38.45
C MET A 946 22.98 7.12 39.70
N TYR A 947 23.85 8.12 39.56
CA TYR A 947 24.26 8.98 40.67
C TYR A 947 23.11 9.84 41.20
N LEU A 948 22.32 10.46 40.31
CA LEU A 948 21.15 11.25 40.69
C LEU A 948 20.08 10.37 41.36
N ALA A 949 19.85 9.17 40.84
CA ALA A 949 18.96 8.19 41.44
C ALA A 949 19.48 7.70 42.81
N SER A 950 20.77 7.44 42.93
CA SER A 950 21.46 7.09 44.19
C SER A 950 21.30 8.19 45.23
N TRP A 951 21.52 9.44 44.86
CA TRP A 951 21.34 10.59 45.74
C TRP A 951 19.88 10.78 46.15
N HIS A 952 18.95 10.67 45.20
CA HIS A 952 17.53 10.84 45.46
C HIS A 952 16.95 9.72 46.36
N TRP A 953 17.41 8.49 46.18
CA TRP A 953 16.93 7.31 46.93
C TRP A 953 17.81 6.92 48.13
N GLY A 954 18.92 7.62 48.38
CA GLY A 954 19.84 7.31 49.48
C GLY A 954 20.58 5.96 49.34
N ILE A 955 20.70 5.42 48.12
CA ILE A 955 21.34 4.13 47.85
C ILE A 955 22.84 4.33 47.71
N ARG A 956 23.66 3.61 48.49
CA ARG A 956 25.13 3.76 48.38
C ARG A 956 25.68 3.01 47.18
N VAL A 957 26.74 3.54 46.57
CA VAL A 957 27.37 2.96 45.38
C VAL A 957 27.96 1.57 45.66
N GLU A 958 28.39 1.30 46.89
CA GLU A 958 28.91 -0.03 47.28
C GLU A 958 27.84 -1.12 47.26
N ASP A 959 26.56 -0.74 47.25
CA ASP A 959 25.43 -1.66 47.20
C ASP A 959 25.09 -2.10 45.76
N LEU A 960 25.77 -1.55 44.73
CA LEU A 960 25.68 -1.98 43.32
C LEU A 960 26.18 -3.41 43.06
N ILE A 961 27.09 -3.90 43.91
CA ILE A 961 27.77 -5.20 43.74
C ILE A 961 27.39 -6.21 44.82
N LYS A 962 26.53 -5.82 45.77
CA LYS A 962 26.02 -6.71 46.81
C LYS A 962 24.77 -7.45 46.30
N PRO A 963 24.59 -8.71 46.72
CA PRO A 963 23.32 -9.41 46.54
C PRO A 963 22.20 -8.63 47.24
#